data_AF-M8C1G9-F1
#
_entry.id   AF-M8C1G9-F1
#
_cell.length_a   1.000
_cell.length_b   1.000
_cell.length_c   1.000
_cell.angle_alpha   90.00
_cell.angle_beta   90.00
_cell.angle_gamma   90.00
#
_symmetry.space_group_name_H-M   'P 1'
#
loop_
_entity.id
_entity.type
_entity.pdbx_description
1 polymer ?
#
loop_
_entity_poly.entity_id
_entity_poly.type
_entity_poly.pdbx_seq_one_letter_code
_entity_poly.pdbx_strand_id
1 'polypeptide(L)'
;MATVVVRHGNRSSATWQLQLNEHGQGSEPWQLRARGDCHAGRAGPRGTRPDVRGVWALSISPTCTRVRGTGREKKRYGDVEEVWLDGAKGDDTYMDYMFDAWFALIHQLQRRVVIFSDAGPDTRWVGDEAGIAGRTCWSPFNKTVVTIGHIIPEYSQSGDQFGEEWVPAECDVSIRPGWFWHASEKPKSAVTLLDIYYKSVGRNCLLILNVPPNSSGLISDEDMQVLQEFTEIRRTIFSHNFAANATGTASSVRGGLENLQFAPSNTLRDSIYSYWAPQEGQTSWEMLFDLGRSTSFNLLQLQEPIQMGQRVIEFHVDVLLGGLWQTILEGTTIGYKRLLRFPAVDARYLKLYVDSARADPLIAFVGVFMDPFSDAYGLDHEKPSHTNSSEVIMLRRGHAAGNRSTATMWRETFNSWLAKESFASLIPPHCEHLLTSAYNFLVSHGHVNFGVAPAIKERLPKEPTRPNTVIVVGAGLAGLAAARHLLASGFKVIVLEGRKRCGGRVYTKKMEGGGHSAAADLGGSVLTGTFGNPLGVVAKQLGLPMHKIRDKCPLYRPDGSPVDPEVDKEVEGTYNKFLDNASHLRAAMGDVAMDISLGAALETLRQSDGGISSEEEINLFNWHIANLEYANAGLSSRLSFAFWDQDDPYDMGGDHCFLPGGNGRLVQALAENVPIVYERTVHTIRYGGDGVQVVVNGGQVYEGDMALCTVPLGVLKNGGIKFVPELPQRKLDSIKKLGFGLLNKVAMLFPHVFWSTDLDTFGHLTENPSHRGEFFLFYSYATVAGGPLLMALVAGEAAHNFETTPPTDAVSSVLQILRGIYEPQGVEVPDPLQSVCTRWGTDSFSLGSYSHVAVGASGDDYDILAESVGDGRLFFAGEATTRRYPATMHGAFITGVREAANINIHATARATKTKVVKSPSTNAQACATLLVDLFRQPDLEFGSFSVILGGKASDPKSPAILKVELGGPQKKSATEGGKKEQHHSNKSLFQQLQSHFNQQQQLFVYTLLSRQQAMELREVRGGDEMRLHYLCETLGVKLVGRKGLGPGADAVIASIKADRNSSRTKSGPSKLRVRVSKPQPSAKS
;
A
#
# COMPACT_ATOMS: atom_id res chain seq x y z
N MET A 1 18.69 17.60 1.99
CA MET A 1 19.01 16.65 3.09
C MET A 1 17.68 16.45 3.79
N ALA A 2 16.98 15.34 3.58
CA ALA A 2 15.78 15.09 4.38
C ALA A 2 16.22 14.56 5.75
N THR A 3 15.83 15.24 6.83
CA THR A 3 16.05 14.74 8.18
C THR A 3 14.97 13.71 8.46
N VAL A 4 15.33 12.43 8.59
CA VAL A 4 14.37 11.37 8.90
C VAL A 4 14.49 11.03 10.38
N VAL A 5 13.60 11.56 11.20
CA VAL A 5 13.51 11.22 12.62
C VAL A 5 12.49 10.09 12.82
N VAL A 6 12.84 9.10 13.65
CA VAL A 6 12.05 7.87 13.88
C VAL A 6 11.86 7.68 15.39
N ARG A 7 10.61 7.57 15.86
CA ARG A 7 10.26 7.43 17.29
C ARG A 7 9.87 5.99 17.68
N HIS A 8 10.32 5.50 18.85
CA HIS A 8 10.09 4.14 19.37
C HIS A 8 9.49 4.09 20.77
N GLY A 9 8.63 3.10 21.03
CA GLY A 9 8.20 2.71 22.39
C GLY A 9 9.22 1.83 23.12
N ASN A 10 9.69 2.29 24.28
CA ASN A 10 10.43 1.59 25.35
C ASN A 10 11.79 0.89 25.01
N ARG A 11 12.88 1.67 25.21
CA ARG A 11 14.33 1.37 25.43
C ARG A 11 15.35 1.62 24.27
N SER A 12 15.99 2.82 24.33
CA SER A 12 17.37 3.27 23.97
C SER A 12 18.00 2.91 22.61
N SER A 13 18.53 3.79 21.74
CA SER A 13 18.77 5.26 21.54
C SER A 13 19.09 5.44 20.02
N ALA A 14 18.83 6.51 19.25
CA ALA A 14 19.13 7.93 19.44
C ALA A 14 18.32 8.80 18.44
N THR A 15 17.33 9.55 18.95
CA THR A 15 17.16 11.02 19.02
C THR A 15 15.89 11.15 19.86
N TRP A 16 15.99 11.63 21.10
CA TRP A 16 14.86 11.57 22.03
C TRP A 16 14.02 12.85 21.90
N GLN A 17 12.96 12.79 21.09
CA GLN A 17 11.90 13.80 21.04
C GLN A 17 10.75 13.38 21.98
N LEU A 18 10.37 14.29 22.88
CA LEU A 18 9.34 14.07 23.90
C LEU A 18 8.00 14.56 23.33
N GLN A 19 7.16 13.64 22.84
CA GLN A 19 5.76 13.90 22.52
C GLN A 19 4.95 13.78 23.82
N LEU A 20 4.21 14.83 24.16
CA LEU A 20 3.35 14.85 25.34
C LEU A 20 1.94 14.38 24.96
N ASN A 21 1.66 13.07 25.10
CA ASN A 21 0.31 12.52 25.03
C ASN A 21 -0.18 12.12 26.44
N GLU A 22 -1.34 12.63 26.85
CA GLU A 22 -1.94 12.40 28.16
C GLU A 22 -2.66 11.04 28.23
N HIS A 23 -1.94 9.95 28.47
CA HIS A 23 -2.54 8.72 29.01
C HIS A 23 -1.60 8.00 29.98
N GLY A 24 -2.06 7.81 31.22
CA GLY A 24 -1.52 6.82 32.16
C GLY A 24 -0.88 7.39 33.43
N GLN A 25 -1.61 7.29 34.54
CA GLN A 25 -1.08 7.41 35.91
C GLN A 25 -0.14 6.22 36.22
N GLY A 26 1.04 6.49 36.78
CA GLY A 26 1.94 5.45 37.31
C GLY A 26 3.17 6.04 38.00
N SER A 27 3.30 5.79 39.30
CA SER A 27 4.31 6.31 40.22
C SER A 27 5.53 5.37 40.36
N GLU A 28 6.75 5.87 40.14
CA GLU A 28 7.99 5.67 40.96
C GLU A 28 9.28 6.09 40.21
N PRO A 29 10.40 6.41 40.91
CA PRO A 29 11.44 7.33 40.42
C PRO A 29 12.56 6.68 39.59
N TRP A 30 13.01 7.40 38.57
CA TRP A 30 14.07 7.00 37.64
C TRP A 30 15.47 7.10 38.29
N GLN A 31 16.12 5.96 38.50
CA GLN A 31 17.58 5.86 38.52
C GLN A 31 18.04 4.82 37.50
N LEU A 32 18.81 5.24 36.49
CA LEU A 32 19.49 4.33 35.58
C LEU A 32 20.96 4.74 35.44
N ARG A 33 21.81 4.04 36.19
CA ARG A 33 23.26 3.95 35.95
C ARG A 33 23.50 3.00 34.77
N ALA A 34 24.38 3.39 33.85
CA ALA A 34 25.15 2.46 33.03
C ALA A 34 26.63 2.59 33.42
N ARG A 35 27.21 1.51 33.95
CA ARG A 35 28.63 1.37 34.31
C ARG A 35 29.31 0.40 33.35
N GLY A 36 30.53 0.76 32.95
CA GLY A 36 31.65 -0.14 32.71
C GLY A 36 32.06 -0.30 31.23
N ASP A 37 33.30 -0.10 30.83
CA ASP A 37 34.48 0.48 31.49
C ASP A 37 35.51 0.86 30.42
N CYS A 38 36.22 1.94 30.68
CA CYS A 38 37.35 2.44 29.89
C CYS A 38 38.65 1.76 30.32
N HIS A 39 39.57 1.51 29.38
CA HIS A 39 41.01 1.46 29.70
C HIS A 39 41.82 2.33 28.75
N ALA A 40 42.51 3.30 29.35
CA ALA A 40 43.44 4.23 28.74
C ALA A 40 44.88 3.88 29.12
N GLY A 41 45.83 4.09 28.21
CA GLY A 41 47.26 4.05 28.48
C GLY A 41 48.01 5.03 27.57
N ARG A 42 48.57 6.09 28.16
CA ARG A 42 49.33 7.20 27.53
C ARG A 42 50.76 6.79 27.14
N ALA A 43 51.30 7.34 26.04
CA ALA A 43 52.66 7.93 25.96
C ALA A 43 52.99 8.59 24.59
N GLY A 44 53.44 9.85 24.61
CA GLY A 44 54.50 10.38 23.72
C GLY A 44 54.10 11.07 22.40
N PRO A 45 54.73 12.21 22.02
CA PRO A 45 54.23 13.12 20.99
C PRO A 45 54.79 12.82 19.59
N ARG A 46 53.92 12.82 18.57
CA ARG A 46 54.15 13.31 17.19
C ARG A 46 52.94 13.01 16.30
N GLY A 47 52.36 14.06 15.71
CA GLY A 47 51.68 14.03 14.41
C GLY A 47 50.22 13.55 14.35
N THR A 48 49.38 14.38 13.71
CA THR A 48 48.05 14.12 13.09
C THR A 48 46.76 14.32 13.93
N ARG A 49 45.73 14.78 13.20
CA ARG A 49 44.45 15.44 13.55
C ARG A 49 43.58 14.70 14.60
N PRO A 50 42.72 15.39 15.38
CA PRO A 50 41.64 14.71 16.11
C PRO A 50 40.41 14.51 15.22
N ASP A 51 40.06 13.23 15.07
CA ASP A 51 38.84 12.67 14.51
C ASP A 51 37.80 12.61 15.66
N VAL A 52 36.67 13.32 15.52
CA VAL A 52 35.51 13.18 16.44
C VAL A 52 34.44 12.40 15.68
N ARG A 53 34.32 11.11 15.96
CA ARG A 53 33.23 10.26 15.48
C ARG A 53 32.37 9.79 16.64
N GLY A 54 31.09 10.16 16.59
CA GLY A 54 29.99 9.27 17.01
C GLY A 54 29.03 9.81 18.06
N VAL A 55 27.91 10.39 17.62
CA VAL A 55 26.54 10.16 18.13
C VAL A 55 25.57 10.30 16.93
N TRP A 56 24.63 9.37 16.76
CA TRP A 56 23.78 9.26 15.57
C TRP A 56 22.58 10.21 15.66
N ALA A 57 22.59 11.26 14.83
CA ALA A 57 21.38 11.79 14.21
C ALA A 57 21.23 11.07 12.86
N LEU A 58 20.01 10.73 12.43
CA LEU A 58 19.80 10.26 11.06
C LEU A 58 19.81 11.48 10.11
N SER A 59 20.98 12.13 10.03
CA SER A 59 21.34 13.00 8.92
C SER A 59 21.66 12.08 7.74
N ILE A 60 20.82 12.07 6.72
CA ILE A 60 21.26 11.62 5.40
C ILE A 60 22.10 12.75 4.79
N SER A 61 23.37 12.81 5.20
CA SER A 61 24.45 13.57 4.56
C SER A 61 25.62 12.61 4.26
N PRO A 62 26.34 12.74 3.13
CA PRO A 62 27.05 11.63 2.49
C PRO A 62 28.41 11.24 3.10
N THR A 63 28.80 11.78 4.26
CA THR A 63 30.20 11.73 4.72
C THR A 63 30.39 11.18 6.13
N CYS A 64 29.88 9.98 6.43
CA CYS A 64 30.65 9.06 7.30
C CYS A 64 30.26 7.60 7.06
N THR A 65 31.28 6.78 6.92
CA THR A 65 31.24 5.45 6.32
C THR A 65 30.67 4.40 7.27
N ARG A 66 29.74 3.58 6.73
CA ARG A 66 29.37 2.20 7.12
C ARG A 66 28.09 2.02 7.95
N VAL A 67 26.93 2.23 7.30
CA VAL A 67 25.72 1.43 7.50
C VAL A 67 25.26 0.89 6.15
N ARG A 68 25.25 -0.43 5.97
CA ARG A 68 24.65 -1.10 4.80
C ARG A 68 23.16 -1.28 5.09
N GLY A 69 22.36 -0.25 4.83
CA GLY A 69 20.91 -0.30 5.01
C GLY A 69 20.15 -0.42 3.70
N THR A 70 20.14 -1.61 3.10
CA THR A 70 19.05 -2.00 2.18
C THR A 70 17.73 -2.00 2.96
N GLY A 71 16.58 -1.71 2.35
CA GLY A 71 15.22 -1.64 2.94
C GLY A 71 14.68 -2.85 3.73
N ARG A 72 15.55 -3.76 4.19
CA ARG A 72 15.30 -4.80 5.19
C ARG A 72 15.37 -4.31 6.64
N GLU A 73 15.88 -3.11 6.94
CA GLU A 73 16.13 -2.70 8.34
C GLU A 73 14.93 -2.12 9.09
N LYS A 74 13.87 -1.62 8.44
CA LYS A 74 12.64 -1.17 9.14
C LYS A 74 11.92 -2.28 9.92
N LYS A 75 12.15 -3.57 9.60
CA LYS A 75 11.59 -4.71 10.35
C LYS A 75 12.33 -5.04 11.67
N ARG A 76 13.41 -4.33 12.02
CA ARG A 76 14.18 -4.56 13.26
C ARG A 76 13.85 -3.59 14.40
N TYR A 77 13.08 -2.54 14.13
CA TYR A 77 12.91 -1.41 15.03
C TYR A 77 11.66 -1.45 15.92
N GLY A 78 10.86 -2.53 15.86
CA GLY A 78 9.54 -2.56 16.52
C GLY A 78 8.54 -1.64 15.81
N ASP A 79 7.44 -1.32 16.49
CA ASP A 79 6.46 -0.38 15.97
C ASP A 79 7.03 1.06 16.01
N VAL A 80 6.90 1.76 14.89
CA VAL A 80 7.26 3.17 14.72
C VAL A 80 5.97 3.98 14.78
N GLU A 81 5.92 4.93 15.71
CA GLU A 81 4.74 5.79 15.89
C GLU A 81 4.73 6.94 14.88
N GLU A 82 5.91 7.48 14.54
CA GLU A 82 6.00 8.68 13.71
C GLU A 82 7.28 8.74 12.85
N VAL A 83 7.17 9.30 11.64
CA VAL A 83 8.27 9.57 10.71
C VAL A 83 8.21 11.01 10.21
N TRP A 84 9.31 11.72 10.38
CA TRP A 84 9.47 13.12 9.96
C TRP A 84 10.08 13.25 8.57
N LEU A 85 9.49 14.12 7.74
CA LEU A 85 9.91 14.44 6.39
C LEU A 85 9.79 15.96 6.16
N ASP A 86 10.77 16.71 6.65
CA ASP A 86 10.82 18.18 6.71
C ASP A 86 11.04 18.91 5.37
N GLY A 87 11.30 18.19 4.28
CA GLY A 87 11.61 18.82 2.98
C GLY A 87 12.83 19.72 2.97
N ALA A 88 13.63 19.73 4.04
CA ALA A 88 14.72 20.68 4.22
C ALA A 88 15.77 20.53 3.11
N LYS A 89 16.10 21.66 2.50
CA LYS A 89 17.17 21.81 1.51
C LYS A 89 17.98 23.03 1.93
N GLY A 90 19.31 22.94 1.85
CA GLY A 90 20.14 24.12 2.04
C GLY A 90 19.84 25.13 0.92
N ASP A 91 20.04 26.42 1.19
CA ASP A 91 19.67 27.53 0.30
C ASP A 91 20.20 27.39 -1.14
N ASP A 92 21.26 26.59 -1.34
CA ASP A 92 21.89 26.30 -2.63
C ASP A 92 21.62 24.88 -3.19
N THR A 93 20.58 24.17 -2.70
CA THR A 93 20.33 22.75 -3.07
C THR A 93 19.00 22.55 -3.81
N TYR A 94 19.06 22.15 -5.09
CA TYR A 94 17.89 21.73 -5.87
C TYR A 94 17.66 20.21 -5.76
N MET A 95 16.76 19.82 -4.86
CA MET A 95 16.42 18.42 -4.60
C MET A 95 14.90 18.26 -4.60
N ASP A 96 14.38 17.48 -5.57
CA ASP A 96 12.97 17.13 -5.65
C ASP A 96 12.75 15.75 -5.00
N TYR A 97 11.95 15.72 -3.94
CA TYR A 97 11.67 14.52 -3.16
C TYR A 97 10.44 13.78 -3.73
N MET A 98 10.52 12.45 -3.85
CA MET A 98 9.39 11.61 -4.24
C MET A 98 8.56 11.24 -3.01
N PHE A 99 7.99 12.26 -2.36
CA PHE A 99 7.29 12.10 -1.09
C PHE A 99 6.18 11.04 -1.14
N ASP A 100 5.35 11.02 -2.19
CA ASP A 100 4.27 10.01 -2.33
C ASP A 100 4.78 8.56 -2.32
N ALA A 101 5.90 8.30 -3.00
CA ALA A 101 6.50 6.98 -3.02
C ALA A 101 7.07 6.59 -1.65
N TRP A 102 7.58 7.57 -0.90
CA TRP A 102 8.10 7.37 0.45
C TRP A 102 6.97 7.13 1.43
N PHE A 103 5.88 7.89 1.36
CA PHE A 103 4.68 7.71 2.16
C PHE A 103 4.11 6.31 1.98
N ALA A 104 3.90 5.89 0.73
CA ALA A 104 3.39 4.56 0.41
C ALA A 104 4.29 3.44 0.94
N LEU A 105 5.61 3.61 0.83
CA LEU A 105 6.58 2.64 1.36
C LEU A 105 6.59 2.61 2.90
N ILE A 106 6.51 3.78 3.54
CA ILE A 106 6.48 3.92 5.00
C ILE A 106 5.23 3.21 5.55
N HIS A 107 4.04 3.51 5.04
CA HIS A 107 2.78 2.87 5.44
C HIS A 107 2.73 1.38 5.10
N GLN A 108 3.34 0.95 3.98
CA GLN A 108 3.47 -0.48 3.65
C GLN A 108 4.27 -1.23 4.73
N LEU A 109 5.31 -0.60 5.28
CA LEU A 109 6.21 -1.23 6.25
C LEU A 109 5.70 -1.08 7.70
N GLN A 110 4.96 -0.01 8.00
CA GLN A 110 4.45 0.36 9.32
C GLN A 110 3.06 1.00 9.14
N ARG A 111 1.99 0.19 9.10
CA ARG A 111 0.64 0.67 8.75
C ARG A 111 0.03 1.71 9.70
N ARG A 112 0.54 1.82 10.93
CA ARG A 112 0.03 2.74 11.97
C ARG A 112 0.89 3.98 12.17
N VAL A 113 1.98 4.11 11.40
CA VAL A 113 2.90 5.23 11.57
C VAL A 113 2.29 6.52 11.04
N VAL A 114 2.42 7.59 11.81
CA VAL A 114 2.07 8.94 11.39
C VAL A 114 3.24 9.54 10.62
N ILE A 115 2.98 10.13 9.46
CA ILE A 115 3.99 10.83 8.69
C ILE A 115 3.78 12.34 8.81
N PHE A 116 4.74 12.98 9.47
CA PHE A 116 4.84 14.43 9.58
C PHE A 116 5.61 15.02 8.41
N SER A 117 5.06 16.08 7.83
CA SER A 117 5.78 16.98 6.93
C SER A 117 5.11 18.35 6.93
N ASP A 118 5.70 19.32 6.23
CA ASP A 118 5.09 20.60 5.89
C ASP A 118 3.64 20.56 5.37
N ALA A 119 3.23 19.49 4.67
CA ALA A 119 1.91 19.41 4.03
C ALA A 119 1.21 18.04 4.22
N GLY A 120 1.67 17.17 5.12
CA GLY A 120 1.10 15.82 5.31
C GLY A 120 1.94 14.67 4.72
N PRO A 121 1.43 13.44 4.67
CA PRO A 121 0.05 13.12 4.39
C PRO A 121 -0.83 13.00 5.64
N ASP A 122 -0.25 12.73 6.81
CA ASP A 122 -1.00 12.40 8.02
C ASP A 122 -1.11 13.59 8.99
N THR A 123 -0.03 14.37 9.14
CA THR A 123 0.02 15.59 9.96
C THR A 123 0.87 16.64 9.26
N ARG A 124 0.51 17.92 9.41
CA ARG A 124 1.20 19.05 8.78
C ARG A 124 2.04 19.82 9.78
N TRP A 125 3.18 20.34 9.35
CA TRP A 125 3.90 21.36 10.11
C TRP A 125 3.05 22.63 10.23
N VAL A 126 3.02 23.20 11.43
CA VAL A 126 2.26 24.43 11.70
C VAL A 126 2.84 25.65 10.96
N GLY A 127 4.12 25.60 10.60
CA GLY A 127 4.79 26.63 9.80
C GLY A 127 5.73 27.56 10.58
N ASP A 128 6.03 27.27 11.85
CA ASP A 128 7.10 27.91 12.62
C ASP A 128 7.73 26.96 13.66
N GLU A 129 8.99 27.24 14.00
CA GLU A 129 9.75 26.53 15.05
C GLU A 129 9.60 27.19 16.44
N ALA A 130 8.71 28.19 16.56
CA ALA A 130 8.39 28.80 17.85
C ALA A 130 7.35 27.96 18.62
N GLY A 131 6.75 26.96 17.95
CA GLY A 131 5.74 26.08 18.49
C GLY A 131 4.39 26.77 18.64
N ILE A 132 4.04 27.68 17.72
CA ILE A 132 2.84 28.52 17.83
C ILE A 132 1.87 28.24 16.68
N ALA A 133 0.63 27.90 17.00
CA ALA A 133 -0.45 27.78 16.02
C ALA A 133 -1.26 29.07 15.91
N GLY A 134 -1.98 29.23 14.80
CA GLY A 134 -2.93 30.33 14.62
C GLY A 134 -4.07 30.28 15.63
N ARG A 135 -4.68 31.44 15.95
CA ARG A 135 -5.84 31.48 16.87
C ARG A 135 -6.98 30.60 16.36
N THR A 136 -7.22 30.55 15.07
CA THR A 136 -8.08 29.56 14.41
C THR A 136 -7.17 28.49 13.83
N CYS A 137 -7.46 27.20 14.07
CA CYS A 137 -6.67 26.10 13.53
C CYS A 137 -7.57 24.91 13.15
N TRP A 138 -7.85 24.80 11.85
CA TRP A 138 -8.58 23.70 11.25
C TRP A 138 -7.67 22.50 11.02
N SER A 139 -8.16 21.30 11.35
CA SER A 139 -7.56 20.03 10.91
C SER A 139 -7.88 19.70 9.45
N PRO A 140 -9.07 20.06 8.91
CA PRO A 140 -9.27 20.06 7.46
C PRO A 140 -8.27 20.99 6.76
N PHE A 141 -7.77 20.53 5.62
CA PHE A 141 -6.65 21.15 4.91
C PHE A 141 -6.75 20.87 3.40
N ASN A 142 -6.19 21.75 2.56
CA ASN A 142 -6.08 21.53 1.12
C ASN A 142 -4.61 21.42 0.72
N LYS A 143 -4.13 20.18 0.52
CA LYS A 143 -2.72 19.93 0.17
C LYS A 143 -2.36 20.36 -1.25
N THR A 144 -3.31 20.84 -2.07
CA THR A 144 -2.97 21.44 -3.37
C THR A 144 -2.42 22.86 -3.27
N VAL A 145 -2.61 23.52 -2.11
CA VAL A 145 -2.23 24.92 -1.88
C VAL A 145 -0.79 25.04 -1.37
N VAL A 146 -0.31 24.04 -0.63
CA VAL A 146 1.05 23.98 -0.06
C VAL A 146 1.77 22.71 -0.49
N THR A 147 3.09 22.76 -0.59
CA THR A 147 3.90 21.58 -0.94
C THR A 147 5.04 21.44 0.05
N ILE A 148 5.55 20.22 0.21
CA ILE A 148 6.58 19.95 1.20
C ILE A 148 7.89 20.64 0.81
N GLY A 149 8.46 21.44 1.72
CA GLY A 149 9.57 22.35 1.49
C GLY A 149 9.17 23.73 0.95
N HIS A 150 7.86 23.99 0.75
CA HIS A 150 7.30 25.27 0.29
C HIS A 150 5.94 25.53 0.93
N ILE A 151 5.98 26.06 2.16
CA ILE A 151 4.80 26.39 2.95
C ILE A 151 4.33 27.83 2.75
N ILE A 152 3.06 28.05 3.07
CA ILE A 152 2.48 29.38 3.33
C ILE A 152 2.21 29.41 4.83
N PRO A 153 3.04 30.07 5.65
CA PRO A 153 2.95 30.01 7.11
C PRO A 153 1.56 30.33 7.65
N GLU A 154 0.92 31.38 7.15
CA GLU A 154 -0.40 31.82 7.62
C GLU A 154 -1.48 30.75 7.34
N TYR A 155 -1.41 30.09 6.18
CA TYR A 155 -2.31 29.01 5.81
C TYR A 155 -2.04 27.74 6.63
N SER A 156 -0.76 27.42 6.87
CA SER A 156 -0.35 26.24 7.63
C SER A 156 -0.76 26.34 9.11
N GLN A 157 -0.61 27.55 9.69
CA GLN A 157 -1.01 27.87 11.05
C GLN A 157 -2.54 27.82 11.25
N SER A 158 -3.32 28.16 10.22
CA SER A 158 -4.78 28.30 10.33
C SER A 158 -5.60 27.12 9.80
N GLY A 159 -5.06 26.38 8.85
CA GLY A 159 -5.78 25.32 8.15
C GLY A 159 -6.91 25.85 7.27
N ASP A 160 -7.75 24.94 6.76
CA ASP A 160 -8.79 25.29 5.78
C ASP A 160 -10.13 24.68 6.16
N GLN A 161 -11.10 25.54 6.49
CA GLN A 161 -12.47 25.12 6.83
C GLN A 161 -13.13 24.25 5.73
N PHE A 162 -12.78 24.47 4.47
CA PHE A 162 -13.31 23.75 3.31
C PHE A 162 -12.34 22.72 2.75
N GLY A 163 -11.22 22.48 3.44
CA GLY A 163 -10.26 21.45 3.06
C GLY A 163 -10.91 20.07 2.98
N GLU A 164 -10.59 19.34 1.92
CA GLU A 164 -11.13 18.00 1.66
C GLU A 164 -10.35 16.91 2.41
N GLU A 165 -9.19 17.26 2.97
CA GLU A 165 -8.24 16.31 3.55
C GLU A 165 -8.06 16.58 5.04
N TRP A 166 -8.05 15.55 5.87
CA TRP A 166 -7.83 15.68 7.31
C TRP A 166 -6.34 15.59 7.63
N VAL A 167 -5.69 16.74 7.80
CA VAL A 167 -4.25 16.84 8.04
C VAL A 167 -4.01 17.77 9.23
N PRO A 168 -4.18 17.31 10.48
CA PRO A 168 -4.03 18.13 11.69
C PRO A 168 -2.66 18.81 11.75
N ALA A 169 -2.60 19.97 12.41
CA ALA A 169 -1.37 20.72 12.59
C ALA A 169 -0.53 20.18 13.75
N GLU A 170 0.78 20.29 13.59
CA GLU A 170 1.77 19.91 14.56
C GLU A 170 2.83 21.00 14.69
N CYS A 171 3.01 21.43 15.94
CA CYS A 171 3.93 22.48 16.34
C CYS A 171 5.20 21.85 16.89
N ASP A 172 6.35 22.36 16.45
CA ASP A 172 7.64 21.92 16.93
C ASP A 172 8.45 23.07 17.50
N VAL A 173 9.22 22.77 18.53
CA VAL A 173 10.07 23.76 19.19
C VAL A 173 11.18 23.07 19.97
N SER A 174 12.36 23.67 20.01
CA SER A 174 13.44 23.23 20.90
C SER A 174 13.29 23.82 22.30
N ILE A 175 13.58 23.03 23.34
CA ILE A 175 13.66 23.54 24.72
C ILE A 175 14.77 24.60 24.86
N ARG A 176 15.76 24.60 23.97
CA ARG A 176 16.85 25.60 23.90
C ARG A 176 16.70 26.47 22.64
N PRO A 177 17.48 27.56 22.48
CA PRO A 177 17.51 28.32 21.23
C PRO A 177 17.92 27.48 20.02
N GLY A 178 18.91 26.59 20.16
CA GLY A 178 19.34 25.67 19.11
C GLY A 178 18.63 24.31 19.15
N TRP A 179 18.58 23.63 18.00
CA TRP A 179 18.15 22.23 17.89
C TRP A 179 19.18 21.24 18.44
N PHE A 180 20.45 21.65 18.51
CA PHE A 180 21.55 20.90 19.11
C PHE A 180 22.00 21.53 20.41
N TRP A 181 22.62 20.73 21.28
CA TRP A 181 23.05 21.23 22.58
C TRP A 181 24.32 22.08 22.44
N HIS A 182 24.26 23.30 22.95
CA HIS A 182 25.41 24.19 23.09
C HIS A 182 25.59 24.61 24.56
N ALA A 183 26.82 24.52 25.07
CA ALA A 183 27.13 24.85 26.46
C ALA A 183 26.81 26.30 26.84
N SER A 184 26.82 27.21 25.86
CA SER A 184 26.49 28.63 26.02
C SER A 184 25.00 28.92 26.11
N GLU A 185 24.15 27.97 25.71
CA GLU A 185 22.70 28.14 25.71
C GLU A 185 22.09 27.75 27.06
N LYS A 186 20.89 28.26 27.33
CA LYS A 186 20.06 27.90 28.48
C LYS A 186 18.69 27.41 27.99
N PRO A 187 18.05 26.47 28.71
CA PRO A 187 16.69 26.07 28.37
C PRO A 187 15.72 27.24 28.58
N LYS A 188 14.63 27.25 27.79
CA LYS A 188 13.44 28.06 28.02
C LYS A 188 12.91 27.76 29.42
N SER A 189 12.29 28.75 30.07
CA SER A 189 11.68 28.54 31.39
C SER A 189 10.45 27.64 31.30
N ALA A 190 10.06 27.00 32.40
CA ALA A 190 8.84 26.20 32.47
C ALA A 190 7.56 27.02 32.15
N VAL A 191 7.56 28.30 32.49
CA VAL A 191 6.45 29.23 32.18
C VAL A 191 6.39 29.56 30.69
N THR A 192 7.54 29.68 30.03
CA THR A 192 7.60 29.83 28.56
C THR A 192 7.06 28.58 27.87
N LEU A 193 7.40 27.39 28.37
CA LEU A 193 6.85 26.13 27.84
C LEU A 193 5.33 26.02 28.07
N LEU A 194 4.81 26.56 29.18
CA LEU A 194 3.38 26.67 29.43
C LEU A 194 2.68 27.57 28.41
N ASP A 195 3.24 28.74 28.10
CA ASP A 195 2.67 29.63 27.07
C ASP A 195 2.65 28.96 25.69
N ILE A 196 3.72 28.27 25.32
CA ILE A 196 3.79 27.46 24.09
C ILE A 196 2.72 26.36 24.10
N TYR A 197 2.52 25.66 25.22
CA TYR A 197 1.51 24.62 25.35
C TYR A 197 0.09 25.15 25.07
N TYR A 198 -0.24 26.35 25.58
CA TYR A 198 -1.51 26.99 25.26
C TYR A 198 -1.62 27.41 23.79
N LYS A 199 -0.51 27.87 23.19
CA LYS A 199 -0.46 28.32 21.80
C LYS A 199 -0.29 27.19 20.77
N SER A 200 -0.14 25.94 21.21
CA SER A 200 -0.04 24.74 20.36
C SER A 200 -1.15 23.74 20.70
N VAL A 201 -0.96 22.92 21.73
CA VAL A 201 -1.93 21.93 22.20
C VAL A 201 -3.26 22.57 22.56
N GLY A 202 -3.23 23.76 23.15
CA GLY A 202 -4.42 24.56 23.44
C GLY A 202 -5.12 25.13 22.21
N ARG A 203 -4.60 24.93 21.00
CA ARG A 203 -5.16 25.42 19.73
C ARG A 203 -5.33 24.29 18.71
N ASN A 204 -5.66 23.07 19.16
CA ASN A 204 -5.91 21.90 18.31
C ASN A 204 -4.67 21.39 17.54
N CYS A 205 -3.47 21.51 18.13
CA CYS A 205 -2.24 21.00 17.53
C CYS A 205 -1.57 19.92 18.39
N LEU A 206 -0.77 19.07 17.75
CA LEU A 206 0.23 18.27 18.46
C LEU A 206 1.43 19.18 18.80
N LEU A 207 2.07 18.99 19.96
CA LEU A 207 3.32 19.69 20.31
C LEU A 207 4.47 18.70 20.43
N ILE A 208 5.54 18.99 19.69
CA ILE A 208 6.81 18.27 19.77
C ILE A 208 7.87 19.18 20.35
N LEU A 209 8.38 18.76 21.50
CA LEU A 209 9.44 19.46 22.22
C LEU A 209 10.77 18.73 22.04
N ASN A 210 11.72 19.37 21.35
CA ASN A 210 13.07 18.88 21.20
C ASN A 210 13.90 19.14 22.47
N VAL A 211 14.62 18.11 22.93
CA VAL A 211 15.48 18.17 24.12
C VAL A 211 16.85 17.59 23.74
N PRO A 212 17.84 18.44 23.38
CA PRO A 212 19.07 17.94 22.80
C PRO A 212 20.02 17.35 23.87
N PRO A 213 20.65 16.19 23.60
CA PRO A 213 21.65 15.63 24.52
C PRO A 213 22.92 16.47 24.52
N ASN A 214 23.55 16.61 25.69
CA ASN A 214 24.80 17.31 25.89
C ASN A 214 26.01 16.52 25.31
N SER A 215 27.21 17.08 25.42
CA SER A 215 28.45 16.47 24.90
C SER A 215 28.81 15.10 25.49
N SER A 216 28.16 14.68 26.59
CA SER A 216 28.29 13.34 27.18
C SER A 216 27.23 12.35 26.69
N GLY A 217 26.32 12.78 25.80
CA GLY A 217 25.22 11.97 25.29
C GLY A 217 24.03 11.86 26.26
N LEU A 218 23.98 12.68 27.30
CA LEU A 218 22.92 12.72 28.32
C LEU A 218 22.09 14.01 28.21
N ILE A 219 20.84 13.99 28.67
CA ILE A 219 20.08 15.23 28.86
C ILE A 219 20.71 16.02 30.02
N SER A 220 20.86 17.33 29.85
CA SER A 220 21.44 18.16 30.92
C SER A 220 20.52 18.23 32.14
N ASP A 221 21.11 18.34 33.32
CA ASP A 221 20.35 18.45 34.57
C ASP A 221 19.44 19.69 34.56
N GLU A 222 19.89 20.78 33.93
CA GLU A 222 19.07 22.00 33.77
C GLU A 222 17.84 21.76 32.88
N ASP A 223 17.97 21.02 31.78
CA ASP A 223 16.83 20.71 30.91
C ASP A 223 15.83 19.77 31.62
N MET A 224 16.35 18.78 32.36
CA MET A 224 15.53 17.88 33.18
C MET A 224 14.76 18.64 34.26
N GLN A 225 15.39 19.62 34.91
CA GLN A 225 14.75 20.45 35.92
C GLN A 225 13.59 21.26 35.32
N VAL A 226 13.80 21.94 34.19
CA VAL A 226 12.72 22.69 33.51
C VAL A 226 11.55 21.78 33.12
N LEU A 227 11.82 20.57 32.61
CA LEU A 227 10.76 19.62 32.26
C LEU A 227 9.96 19.15 33.47
N GLN A 228 10.63 18.96 34.62
CA GLN A 228 9.97 18.63 35.88
C GLN A 228 9.10 19.78 36.38
N GLU A 229 9.62 21.01 36.35
CA GLU A 229 8.87 22.23 36.72
C GLU A 229 7.66 22.41 35.80
N PHE A 230 7.82 22.25 34.49
CA PHE A 230 6.72 22.33 33.52
C PHE A 230 5.66 21.24 33.75
N THR A 231 6.09 20.02 34.08
CA THR A 231 5.19 18.92 34.44
C THR A 231 4.40 19.25 35.69
N GLU A 232 5.04 19.83 36.71
CA GLU A 232 4.39 20.20 37.97
C GLU A 232 3.39 21.34 37.79
N ILE A 233 3.74 22.35 36.99
CA ILE A 233 2.82 23.43 36.60
C ILE A 233 1.57 22.84 35.95
N ARG A 234 1.72 22.00 34.91
CA ARG A 234 0.56 21.38 34.24
C ARG A 234 -0.25 20.50 35.18
N ARG A 235 0.40 19.68 35.99
CA ARG A 235 -0.28 18.84 37.00
C ARG A 235 -1.09 19.71 37.94
N THR A 236 -0.53 20.82 38.43
CA THR A 236 -1.22 21.74 39.32
C THR A 236 -2.48 22.30 38.67
N ILE A 237 -2.37 22.84 37.45
CA ILE A 237 -3.48 23.45 36.70
C ILE A 237 -4.61 22.45 36.44
N PHE A 238 -4.28 21.26 35.95
CA PHE A 238 -5.28 20.27 35.50
C PHE A 238 -5.66 19.22 36.56
N SER A 239 -5.06 19.27 37.77
CA SER A 239 -5.37 18.32 38.86
C SER A 239 -6.81 18.40 39.35
N HIS A 240 -7.46 19.55 39.19
CA HIS A 240 -8.79 19.78 39.69
C HIS A 240 -9.67 20.47 38.64
N ASN A 241 -10.50 19.67 37.97
CA ASN A 241 -11.55 20.18 37.08
C ASN A 241 -12.77 20.60 37.90
N PHE A 242 -13.03 21.90 38.00
CA PHE A 242 -14.18 22.44 38.73
C PHE A 242 -15.52 22.07 38.10
N ALA A 243 -15.55 21.70 36.81
CA ALA A 243 -16.74 21.25 36.12
C ALA A 243 -17.06 19.75 36.34
N ALA A 244 -16.17 18.96 36.95
CA ALA A 244 -16.31 17.50 37.03
C ALA A 244 -17.62 17.03 37.71
N ASN A 245 -18.13 17.81 38.66
CA ASN A 245 -19.38 17.55 39.38
C ASN A 245 -20.47 18.58 39.05
N ALA A 246 -20.30 19.35 37.97
CA ALA A 246 -21.29 20.35 37.57
C ALA A 246 -22.59 19.67 37.10
N THR A 247 -23.68 20.41 37.15
CA THR A 247 -24.93 20.01 36.48
C THR A 247 -25.04 20.74 35.16
N GLY A 248 -25.06 20.00 34.06
CA GLY A 248 -25.19 20.54 32.70
C GLY A 248 -26.62 20.47 32.19
N THR A 249 -27.09 21.53 31.56
CA THR A 249 -28.34 21.60 30.78
C THR A 249 -28.05 22.22 29.41
N ALA A 250 -28.83 21.90 28.39
CA ALA A 250 -28.64 22.44 27.04
C ALA A 250 -29.97 22.88 26.42
N SER A 251 -29.93 23.76 25.41
CA SER A 251 -31.13 24.21 24.69
C SER A 251 -31.91 23.06 24.07
N SER A 252 -31.21 22.03 23.59
CA SER A 252 -31.82 20.81 23.05
C SER A 252 -30.88 19.61 23.19
N VAL A 253 -31.46 18.41 23.09
CA VAL A 253 -30.73 17.14 23.05
C VAL A 253 -31.33 16.28 21.94
N ARG A 254 -30.47 15.68 21.11
CA ARG A 254 -30.89 14.84 19.99
C ARG A 254 -31.74 13.66 20.48
N GLY A 255 -32.96 13.57 19.98
CA GLY A 255 -33.91 12.52 20.40
C GLY A 255 -34.65 12.84 21.71
N GLY A 256 -34.59 14.09 22.18
CA GLY A 256 -35.32 14.58 23.36
C GLY A 256 -34.46 14.64 24.63
N LEU A 257 -34.92 15.42 25.62
CA LEU A 257 -34.21 15.69 26.88
C LEU A 257 -33.98 14.44 27.75
N GLU A 258 -34.76 13.39 27.55
CA GLU A 258 -34.61 12.10 28.25
C GLU A 258 -33.53 11.20 27.62
N ASN A 259 -33.01 11.55 26.44
CA ASN A 259 -31.99 10.75 25.77
C ASN A 259 -30.61 10.94 26.42
N LEU A 260 -30.20 9.95 27.21
CA LEU A 260 -28.91 9.94 27.91
C LEU A 260 -27.70 9.80 26.97
N GLN A 261 -27.89 9.34 25.72
CA GLN A 261 -26.78 9.13 24.78
C GLN A 261 -26.12 10.44 24.35
N PHE A 262 -26.88 11.54 24.27
CA PHE A 262 -26.40 12.85 23.81
C PHE A 262 -26.59 13.95 24.86
N ALA A 263 -26.77 13.56 26.12
CA ALA A 263 -27.06 14.48 27.21
C ALA A 263 -25.86 15.42 27.50
N PRO A 264 -26.10 16.66 27.97
CA PRO A 264 -25.05 17.58 28.37
C PRO A 264 -24.12 17.04 29.47
N SER A 265 -24.58 16.10 30.29
CA SER A 265 -23.73 15.41 31.27
C SER A 265 -22.56 14.64 30.64
N ASN A 266 -22.67 14.28 29.37
CA ASN A 266 -21.65 13.54 28.64
C ASN A 266 -20.39 14.37 28.37
N THR A 267 -20.49 15.70 28.47
CA THR A 267 -19.36 16.63 28.27
C THR A 267 -18.53 16.87 29.53
N LEU A 268 -18.95 16.34 30.69
CA LEU A 268 -18.24 16.51 31.96
C LEU A 268 -17.22 15.40 32.23
N ARG A 269 -17.15 14.42 31.33
CA ARG A 269 -16.21 13.28 31.39
C ARG A 269 -15.27 13.34 30.20
N ASP A 270 -13.98 13.22 30.47
CA ASP A 270 -12.96 13.28 29.43
C ASP A 270 -13.03 12.02 28.55
N SER A 271 -13.69 12.14 27.39
CA SER A 271 -13.85 11.06 26.42
C SER A 271 -14.32 11.61 25.08
N ILE A 272 -13.55 11.39 24.01
CA ILE A 272 -13.97 11.76 22.66
C ILE A 272 -15.19 10.95 22.14
N TYR A 273 -15.50 9.79 22.75
CA TYR A 273 -16.60 8.92 22.34
C TYR A 273 -17.94 9.21 23.04
N SER A 274 -17.95 10.19 23.95
CA SER A 274 -19.11 10.59 24.74
C SER A 274 -19.28 12.08 24.55
N TYR A 275 -20.40 12.52 23.99
CA TYR A 275 -20.58 13.92 23.60
C TYR A 275 -22.02 14.35 23.73
N TRP A 276 -22.21 15.66 23.85
CA TRP A 276 -23.51 16.30 23.66
C TRP A 276 -23.76 16.52 22.17
N ALA A 277 -25.00 16.29 21.75
CA ALA A 277 -25.48 16.61 20.41
C ALA A 277 -26.85 17.29 20.50
N PRO A 278 -27.04 18.44 19.83
CA PRO A 278 -28.33 19.12 19.79
C PRO A 278 -29.31 18.35 18.89
N GLN A 279 -30.60 18.73 19.01
CA GLN A 279 -31.60 18.34 18.04
C GLN A 279 -31.21 18.85 16.64
N GLU A 280 -31.58 18.11 15.60
CA GLU A 280 -31.23 18.47 14.22
C GLU A 280 -31.93 19.75 13.77
N GLY A 281 -31.24 20.56 12.97
CA GLY A 281 -31.81 21.76 12.33
C GLY A 281 -32.03 22.95 13.26
N GLN A 282 -31.39 22.96 14.44
CA GLN A 282 -31.43 24.10 15.36
C GLN A 282 -30.55 25.26 14.87
N THR A 283 -30.95 26.49 15.17
CA THR A 283 -30.22 27.71 14.79
C THR A 283 -29.55 28.40 15.99
N SER A 284 -29.70 27.84 17.19
CA SER A 284 -29.07 28.34 18.42
C SER A 284 -28.73 27.17 19.35
N TRP A 285 -27.49 27.16 19.83
CA TRP A 285 -26.92 26.08 20.62
C TRP A 285 -26.33 26.65 21.91
N GLU A 286 -26.97 26.37 23.04
CA GLU A 286 -26.47 26.78 24.35
C GLU A 286 -26.34 25.58 25.29
N MET A 287 -25.30 25.61 26.12
CA MET A 287 -25.08 24.70 27.24
C MET A 287 -24.81 25.51 28.51
N LEU A 288 -25.64 25.32 29.53
CA LEU A 288 -25.50 25.92 30.85
C LEU A 288 -24.91 24.89 31.82
N PHE A 289 -23.88 25.30 32.55
CA PHE A 289 -23.23 24.52 33.60
C PHE A 289 -23.36 25.23 34.95
N ASP A 290 -23.91 24.52 35.94
CA ASP A 290 -23.89 24.94 37.35
C ASP A 290 -22.76 24.21 38.08
N LEU A 291 -21.74 24.94 38.50
CA LEU A 291 -20.59 24.42 39.25
C LEU A 291 -20.94 24.06 40.72
N GLY A 292 -22.18 24.31 41.15
CA GLY A 292 -22.70 24.03 42.48
C GLY A 292 -22.34 25.08 43.54
N ARG A 293 -21.19 25.74 43.39
CA ARG A 293 -20.73 26.86 44.23
C ARG A 293 -19.97 27.89 43.42
N SER A 294 -19.92 29.12 43.94
CA SER A 294 -19.03 30.15 43.39
C SER A 294 -17.59 29.66 43.50
N THR A 295 -16.90 29.66 42.37
CA THR A 295 -15.56 29.09 42.21
C THR A 295 -14.71 30.06 41.39
N SER A 296 -13.47 30.25 41.81
CA SER A 296 -12.49 31.08 41.10
C SER A 296 -11.80 30.26 40.01
N PHE A 297 -11.84 30.72 38.76
CA PHE A 297 -11.20 30.05 37.63
C PHE A 297 -10.84 31.04 36.53
N ASN A 298 -9.88 30.67 35.68
CA ASN A 298 -9.36 31.54 34.61
C ASN A 298 -8.95 30.77 33.33
N LEU A 299 -9.26 29.46 33.26
CA LEU A 299 -8.93 28.59 32.15
C LEU A 299 -10.12 27.69 31.78
N LEU A 300 -10.47 27.70 30.50
CA LEU A 300 -11.50 26.83 29.91
C LEU A 300 -10.85 25.82 28.95
N GLN A 301 -11.27 24.55 29.06
CA GLN A 301 -10.94 23.49 28.11
C GLN A 301 -12.20 23.05 27.35
N LEU A 302 -12.14 23.02 26.02
CA LEU A 302 -13.19 22.46 25.16
C LEU A 302 -12.61 21.38 24.24
N GLN A 303 -13.42 20.38 23.90
CA GLN A 303 -13.09 19.34 22.92
C GLN A 303 -14.31 18.97 22.07
N GLU A 304 -14.07 18.64 20.80
CA GLU A 304 -15.03 18.01 19.89
C GLU A 304 -14.72 16.50 19.75
N PRO A 305 -15.71 15.65 19.43
CA PRO A 305 -15.47 14.26 19.09
C PRO A 305 -14.84 14.17 17.68
N ILE A 306 -13.53 14.44 17.57
CA ILE A 306 -12.82 14.61 16.29
C ILE A 306 -12.92 13.43 15.32
N GLN A 307 -13.19 12.21 15.80
CA GLN A 307 -13.49 11.06 14.94
C GLN A 307 -14.75 11.26 14.09
N MET A 308 -15.60 12.23 14.44
CA MET A 308 -16.81 12.67 13.72
C MET A 308 -16.61 14.03 13.00
N GLY A 309 -15.36 14.49 12.89
CA GLY A 309 -14.95 15.75 12.28
C GLY A 309 -14.84 16.93 13.26
N GLN A 310 -14.36 18.06 12.73
CA GLN A 310 -14.30 19.36 13.40
C GLN A 310 -15.38 20.27 12.82
N ARG A 311 -16.26 20.80 13.68
CA ARG A 311 -17.52 21.43 13.27
C ARG A 311 -17.66 22.86 13.76
N VAL A 312 -17.24 23.18 14.98
CA VAL A 312 -17.41 24.52 15.56
C VAL A 312 -16.53 25.54 14.84
N ILE A 313 -17.15 26.63 14.37
CA ILE A 313 -16.49 27.76 13.70
C ILE A 313 -16.23 28.88 14.71
N GLU A 314 -17.26 29.26 15.47
CA GLU A 314 -17.24 30.36 16.45
C GLU A 314 -18.10 29.99 17.67
N PHE A 315 -17.66 30.45 18.85
CA PHE A 315 -18.37 30.29 20.11
C PHE A 315 -18.00 31.41 21.10
N HIS A 316 -18.85 31.60 22.10
CA HIS A 316 -18.53 32.47 23.23
C HIS A 316 -18.99 31.85 24.54
N VAL A 317 -18.45 32.37 25.64
CA VAL A 317 -18.75 31.91 27.00
C VAL A 317 -19.11 33.07 27.90
N ASP A 318 -20.27 32.93 28.52
CA ASP A 318 -20.78 33.85 29.52
C ASP A 318 -20.68 33.25 30.93
N VAL A 319 -20.46 34.10 31.92
CA VAL A 319 -20.62 33.75 33.34
C VAL A 319 -21.59 34.71 34.02
N LEU A 320 -22.26 34.21 35.06
CA LEU A 320 -23.18 35.03 35.84
C LEU A 320 -22.43 35.76 36.96
N LEU A 321 -22.23 37.07 36.82
CA LEU A 321 -21.57 37.95 37.78
C LEU A 321 -22.52 39.07 38.23
N GLY A 322 -22.74 39.21 39.53
CA GLY A 322 -23.63 40.24 40.08
C GLY A 322 -25.10 40.14 39.60
N GLY A 323 -25.52 38.95 39.14
CA GLY A 323 -26.86 38.70 38.59
C GLY A 323 -27.02 39.01 37.09
N LEU A 324 -25.95 39.42 36.40
CA LEU A 324 -25.94 39.67 34.96
C LEU A 324 -25.00 38.69 34.25
N TRP A 325 -25.43 38.18 33.10
CA TRP A 325 -24.58 37.40 32.22
C TRP A 325 -23.56 38.33 31.56
N GLN A 326 -22.28 37.96 31.65
CA GLN A 326 -21.18 38.72 31.07
C GLN A 326 -20.29 37.77 30.27
N THR A 327 -20.02 38.13 29.03
CA THR A 327 -19.09 37.40 28.15
C THR A 327 -17.68 37.58 28.66
N ILE A 328 -17.04 36.46 29.00
CA ILE A 328 -15.65 36.44 29.49
C ILE A 328 -14.67 35.96 28.43
N LEU A 329 -15.17 35.35 27.36
CA LEU A 329 -14.35 34.70 26.36
C LEU A 329 -15.12 34.55 25.04
N GLU A 330 -14.45 34.89 23.94
CA GLU A 330 -14.84 34.55 22.57
C GLU A 330 -13.76 33.64 21.96
N GLY A 331 -14.17 32.66 21.17
CA GLY A 331 -13.29 31.67 20.57
C GLY A 331 -13.75 31.24 19.19
N THR A 332 -12.82 30.68 18.41
CA THR A 332 -13.10 30.16 17.07
C THR A 332 -13.16 28.63 17.09
N THR A 333 -12.35 27.93 16.30
CA THR A 333 -12.35 26.46 16.22
C THR A 333 -12.01 25.78 17.54
N ILE A 334 -12.61 24.60 17.80
CA ILE A 334 -12.30 23.78 18.99
C ILE A 334 -11.38 22.59 18.65
N GLY A 335 -11.83 21.65 17.82
CA GLY A 335 -11.08 20.44 17.47
C GLY A 335 -10.82 19.49 18.65
N TYR A 336 -9.68 18.81 18.66
CA TYR A 336 -9.32 17.81 19.68
C TYR A 336 -9.18 18.42 21.07
N LYS A 337 -8.53 19.59 21.16
CA LYS A 337 -8.35 20.30 22.43
C LYS A 337 -8.17 21.79 22.21
N ARG A 338 -9.00 22.56 22.90
CA ARG A 338 -8.94 24.02 22.96
C ARG A 338 -8.76 24.46 24.40
N LEU A 339 -7.73 25.25 24.69
CA LEU A 339 -7.45 25.82 26.01
C LEU A 339 -7.44 27.34 25.91
N LEU A 340 -8.32 28.00 26.65
CA LEU A 340 -8.53 29.44 26.57
C LEU A 340 -8.41 30.08 27.94
N ARG A 341 -7.45 31.01 28.04
CA ARG A 341 -7.18 31.80 29.24
C ARG A 341 -7.95 33.12 29.17
N PHE A 342 -8.47 33.55 30.31
CA PHE A 342 -9.13 34.84 30.52
C PHE A 342 -8.80 35.35 31.93
N PRO A 343 -9.07 36.62 32.26
CA PRO A 343 -8.88 37.11 33.63
C PRO A 343 -9.68 36.29 34.64
N ALA A 344 -9.13 36.04 35.83
CA ALA A 344 -9.81 35.23 36.85
C ALA A 344 -11.17 35.80 37.24
N VAL A 345 -12.18 34.94 37.26
CA VAL A 345 -13.56 35.28 37.65
C VAL A 345 -14.06 34.35 38.75
N ASP A 346 -14.87 34.90 39.65
CA ASP A 346 -15.56 34.15 40.69
C ASP A 346 -17.02 33.92 40.28
N ALA A 347 -17.32 32.76 39.70
CA ALA A 347 -18.64 32.45 39.16
C ALA A 347 -19.13 31.06 39.58
N ARG A 348 -20.46 30.91 39.67
CA ARG A 348 -21.12 29.61 39.87
C ARG A 348 -21.66 29.03 38.56
N TYR A 349 -22.17 29.90 37.69
CA TYR A 349 -22.81 29.49 36.44
C TYR A 349 -21.98 29.94 35.24
N LEU A 350 -21.83 29.04 34.28
CA LEU A 350 -21.14 29.25 33.01
C LEU A 350 -22.04 28.78 31.87
N LYS A 351 -22.14 29.58 30.81
CA LYS A 351 -22.84 29.21 29.58
C LYS A 351 -21.88 29.19 28.40
N LEU A 352 -21.87 28.09 27.66
CA LEU A 352 -21.23 27.98 26.36
C LEU A 352 -22.29 28.15 25.27
N TYR A 353 -22.05 29.10 24.36
CA TYR A 353 -22.84 29.28 23.15
C TYR A 353 -22.00 28.90 21.94
N VAL A 354 -22.52 28.05 21.08
CA VAL A 354 -21.92 27.85 19.74
C VAL A 354 -22.66 28.79 18.80
N ASP A 355 -21.93 29.75 18.23
CA ASP A 355 -22.49 30.81 17.40
C ASP A 355 -22.58 30.38 15.94
N SER A 356 -21.61 29.60 15.48
CA SER A 356 -21.55 29.10 14.11
C SER A 356 -20.84 27.75 14.04
N ALA A 357 -21.32 26.86 13.17
CA ALA A 357 -20.75 25.53 12.95
C ALA A 357 -20.98 25.04 11.50
N ARG A 358 -20.09 24.18 11.01
CA ARG A 358 -20.16 23.55 9.67
C ARG A 358 -21.30 22.53 9.55
N ALA A 359 -21.76 22.01 10.68
CA ALA A 359 -22.87 21.09 10.88
C ALA A 359 -23.33 21.21 12.34
N ASP A 360 -24.38 20.49 12.75
CA ASP A 360 -24.81 20.43 14.16
C ASP A 360 -23.58 20.22 15.07
N PRO A 361 -23.31 21.15 16.01
CA PRO A 361 -22.09 21.10 16.81
C PRO A 361 -22.13 19.93 17.78
N LEU A 362 -20.97 19.31 18.00
CA LEU A 362 -20.80 18.23 18.94
C LEU A 362 -19.72 18.61 19.94
N ILE A 363 -20.04 18.56 21.24
CA ILE A 363 -19.08 18.88 22.30
C ILE A 363 -18.80 17.60 23.08
N ALA A 364 -17.55 17.16 23.09
CA ALA A 364 -17.12 15.96 23.79
C ALA A 364 -16.68 16.25 25.23
N PHE A 365 -16.08 17.42 25.48
CA PHE A 365 -15.61 17.77 26.81
C PHE A 365 -15.63 19.26 27.10
N VAL A 366 -16.01 19.61 28.33
CA VAL A 366 -15.91 20.95 28.93
C VAL A 366 -15.21 20.82 30.28
N GLY A 367 -14.05 21.45 30.40
CA GLY A 367 -13.26 21.51 31.64
C GLY A 367 -13.07 22.95 32.10
N VAL A 368 -13.14 23.18 33.40
CA VAL A 368 -12.93 24.49 34.02
C VAL A 368 -11.82 24.36 35.05
N PHE A 369 -10.79 25.20 34.93
CA PHE A 369 -9.53 25.07 35.67
C PHE A 369 -9.00 26.44 36.13
N MET A 370 -8.04 26.39 37.05
CA MET A 370 -7.32 27.58 37.52
C MET A 370 -5.84 27.45 37.16
N ASP A 371 -5.32 28.42 36.44
CA ASP A 371 -3.92 28.65 36.16
C ASP A 371 -3.37 29.79 37.06
N PRO A 372 -2.76 29.46 38.20
CA PRO A 372 -2.20 30.46 39.10
C PRO A 372 -0.84 31.02 38.63
N PHE A 373 -0.27 30.49 37.54
CA PHE A 373 1.08 30.83 37.09
C PHE A 373 1.07 31.93 36.02
N SER A 374 0.11 31.92 35.09
CA SER A 374 0.06 32.91 34.00
C SER A 374 -0.01 34.36 34.50
N ASP A 375 -0.80 34.63 35.54
CA ASP A 375 -0.99 35.97 36.11
C ASP A 375 0.26 36.44 36.90
N ALA A 376 0.98 35.51 37.53
CA ALA A 376 2.20 35.81 38.30
C ALA A 376 3.41 36.20 37.41
N TYR A 377 3.38 35.81 36.13
CA TYR A 377 4.47 36.05 35.17
C TYR A 377 4.09 36.96 33.99
N GLY A 378 2.88 37.54 33.99
CA GLY A 378 2.46 38.56 33.02
C GLY A 378 2.31 38.05 31.59
N LEU A 379 1.81 36.82 31.40
CA LEU A 379 1.52 36.29 30.06
C LEU A 379 0.24 36.90 29.50
N ASP A 380 0.27 37.39 28.25
CA ASP A 380 -0.86 38.08 27.61
C ASP A 380 -2.14 37.24 27.57
N HIS A 381 -3.27 37.84 27.96
CA HIS A 381 -4.61 37.31 27.72
C HIS A 381 -5.03 37.59 26.28
N GLU A 382 -5.77 36.67 25.65
CA GLU A 382 -6.37 36.95 24.35
C GLU A 382 -7.43 38.05 24.49
N LYS A 383 -7.19 39.24 23.91
CA LYS A 383 -8.20 40.29 23.81
C LYS A 383 -9.25 39.94 22.74
N PRO A 384 -10.53 40.25 22.95
CA PRO A 384 -11.56 40.16 21.92
C PRO A 384 -11.21 41.14 20.79
N SER A 385 -11.16 40.67 19.55
CA SER A 385 -10.84 41.48 18.38
C SER A 385 -11.96 41.36 17.35
N HIS A 386 -12.72 42.44 17.16
CA HIS A 386 -13.62 42.60 16.01
C HIS A 386 -12.79 42.87 14.75
N THR A 387 -12.77 41.96 13.78
CA THR A 387 -12.26 42.25 12.44
C THR A 387 -13.06 41.52 11.35
N ASN A 388 -13.57 42.31 10.42
CA ASN A 388 -14.40 41.93 9.28
C ASN A 388 -13.70 40.96 8.31
N SER A 389 -14.42 39.90 7.96
CA SER A 389 -14.11 38.94 6.91
C SER A 389 -14.53 39.46 5.53
N SER A 390 -13.57 39.96 4.75
CA SER A 390 -13.73 40.09 3.30
C SER A 390 -12.40 40.49 2.67
N GLU A 391 -11.65 39.52 2.13
CA GLU A 391 -10.77 39.68 0.96
C GLU A 391 -10.07 38.35 0.63
N VAL A 392 -10.70 37.55 -0.25
CA VAL A 392 -9.96 36.61 -1.10
C VAL A 392 -10.50 36.77 -2.51
N ILE A 393 -9.89 37.69 -3.26
CA ILE A 393 -10.14 37.88 -4.70
C ILE A 393 -9.12 37.05 -5.48
N MET A 394 -9.67 36.30 -6.43
CA MET A 394 -9.02 35.59 -7.53
C MET A 394 -7.71 36.18 -8.04
N LEU A 395 -6.73 35.30 -8.31
CA LEU A 395 -5.78 35.49 -9.42
C LEU A 395 -5.38 34.13 -10.04
N ARG A 396 -5.94 33.86 -11.23
CA ARG A 396 -5.46 32.87 -12.19
C ARG A 396 -4.31 33.46 -13.04
N ARG A 397 -3.38 32.58 -13.42
CA ARG A 397 -2.38 32.63 -14.52
C ARG A 397 -1.11 33.46 -14.32
N GLY A 398 0.03 32.74 -14.42
CA GLY A 398 1.35 33.28 -14.71
C GLY A 398 2.44 32.21 -14.63
N HIS A 399 2.48 31.25 -15.56
CA HIS A 399 3.61 30.33 -15.73
C HIS A 399 4.83 31.06 -16.30
N ALA A 400 6.00 30.97 -15.65
CA ALA A 400 7.28 30.72 -16.33
C ALA A 400 8.45 30.49 -15.34
N ALA A 401 9.06 29.30 -15.50
CA ALA A 401 10.48 28.98 -15.35
C ALA A 401 11.13 28.83 -13.95
N GLY A 402 11.47 27.58 -13.60
CA GLY A 402 12.76 27.25 -12.98
C GLY A 402 12.74 26.34 -11.75
N ASN A 403 12.77 25.00 -11.95
CA ASN A 403 13.65 24.02 -11.27
C ASN A 403 13.24 22.60 -11.66
N ARG A 404 14.19 21.78 -12.17
CA ARG A 404 13.89 20.53 -12.88
C ARG A 404 14.57 19.32 -12.24
N SER A 405 13.81 18.36 -11.73
CA SER A 405 14.32 17.04 -11.30
C SER A 405 14.96 16.24 -12.46
N THR A 406 15.77 15.23 -12.14
CA THR A 406 16.33 14.25 -13.10
C THR A 406 15.27 13.56 -13.95
N ALA A 407 14.14 13.17 -13.34
CA ALA A 407 13.02 12.56 -14.07
C ALA A 407 12.19 13.61 -14.83
N THR A 408 12.06 14.83 -14.30
CA THR A 408 11.37 15.97 -14.94
C THR A 408 12.14 16.45 -16.17
N MET A 409 13.46 16.57 -16.08
CA MET A 409 14.34 16.88 -17.21
C MET A 409 14.22 15.83 -18.31
N TRP A 410 14.24 14.53 -17.97
CA TRP A 410 14.01 13.51 -19.00
C TRP A 410 12.58 13.51 -19.53
N ARG A 411 11.56 13.79 -18.72
CA ARG A 411 10.17 13.93 -19.21
C ARG A 411 9.95 15.16 -20.10
N GLU A 412 10.81 16.18 -20.00
CA GLU A 412 10.84 17.32 -20.91
C GLU A 412 11.72 17.06 -22.15
N THR A 413 12.77 16.24 -22.00
CA THR A 413 13.72 15.88 -23.07
C THR A 413 13.69 14.38 -23.38
N PHE A 414 12.51 13.76 -23.43
CA PHE A 414 12.36 12.29 -23.53
C PHE A 414 12.93 11.70 -24.84
N ASN A 415 13.26 12.58 -25.79
CA ASN A 415 13.91 12.26 -27.06
C ASN A 415 15.45 12.18 -26.99
N SER A 416 16.07 12.61 -25.88
CA SER A 416 17.51 12.58 -25.69
C SER A 416 17.92 11.52 -24.65
N TRP A 417 19.18 11.06 -24.73
CA TRP A 417 19.78 10.30 -23.65
C TRP A 417 20.15 11.26 -22.52
N LEU A 418 19.56 11.04 -21.35
CA LEU A 418 19.93 11.76 -20.15
C LEU A 418 21.27 11.23 -19.65
N ALA A 419 22.33 12.02 -19.85
CA ALA A 419 23.68 11.70 -19.40
C ALA A 419 23.86 12.09 -17.92
N LYS A 420 24.73 11.38 -17.19
CA LYS A 420 25.03 11.73 -15.79
C LYS A 420 25.67 13.13 -15.71
N GLU A 421 26.46 13.48 -16.72
CA GLU A 421 27.18 14.75 -16.85
C GLU A 421 26.23 15.95 -16.98
N SER A 422 25.01 15.72 -17.48
CA SER A 422 23.96 16.76 -17.56
C SER A 422 23.55 17.30 -16.18
N PHE A 423 23.93 16.62 -15.10
CA PHE A 423 23.70 17.04 -13.72
C PHE A 423 24.92 17.63 -13.03
N ALA A 424 26.10 17.57 -13.66
CA ALA A 424 27.36 17.97 -13.03
C ALA A 424 27.42 19.47 -12.71
N SER A 425 26.70 20.31 -13.47
CA SER A 425 26.56 21.75 -13.20
C SER A 425 25.41 22.11 -12.26
N LEU A 426 24.48 21.17 -12.00
CA LEU A 426 23.29 21.37 -11.18
C LEU A 426 23.46 20.85 -9.75
N ILE A 427 24.43 19.96 -9.53
CA ILE A 427 24.64 19.27 -8.26
C ILE A 427 26.06 19.56 -7.76
N PRO A 428 26.23 20.01 -6.50
CA PRO A 428 27.55 20.29 -5.93
C PRO A 428 28.52 19.08 -6.04
N PRO A 429 29.83 19.28 -6.31
CA PRO A 429 30.79 18.19 -6.53
C PRO A 429 30.85 17.15 -5.38
N HIS A 430 30.62 17.58 -4.14
CA HIS A 430 30.61 16.67 -2.98
C HIS A 430 29.43 15.67 -2.98
N CYS A 431 28.40 15.89 -3.81
CA CYS A 431 27.24 15.03 -3.98
C CYS A 431 27.36 14.06 -5.18
N GLU A 432 28.51 14.00 -5.87
CA GLU A 432 28.70 13.18 -7.08
C GLU A 432 28.38 11.69 -6.86
N HIS A 433 28.68 11.14 -5.68
CA HIS A 433 28.38 9.74 -5.35
C HIS A 433 26.87 9.48 -5.20
N LEU A 434 26.11 10.44 -4.66
CA LEU A 434 24.66 10.35 -4.54
C LEU A 434 23.99 10.47 -5.91
N LEU A 435 24.41 11.45 -6.72
CA LEU A 435 24.00 11.57 -8.11
C LEU A 435 24.28 10.28 -8.89
N THR A 436 25.48 9.72 -8.76
CA THR A 436 25.84 8.46 -9.43
C THR A 436 24.91 7.33 -9.00
N SER A 437 24.58 7.22 -7.71
CA SER A 437 23.69 6.18 -7.19
C SER A 437 22.24 6.36 -7.66
N ALA A 438 21.70 7.58 -7.60
CA ALA A 438 20.35 7.92 -8.07
C ALA A 438 20.22 7.73 -9.58
N TYR A 439 21.18 8.23 -10.35
CA TYR A 439 21.24 8.03 -11.80
C TYR A 439 21.29 6.55 -12.16
N ASN A 440 22.15 5.77 -11.50
CA ASN A 440 22.24 4.34 -11.72
C ASN A 440 20.93 3.63 -11.36
N PHE A 441 20.24 4.03 -10.28
CA PHE A 441 18.94 3.48 -9.92
C PHE A 441 17.89 3.77 -11.01
N LEU A 442 17.75 5.03 -11.41
CA LEU A 442 16.77 5.47 -12.42
C LEU A 442 16.99 4.79 -13.78
N VAL A 443 18.24 4.68 -14.22
CA VAL A 443 18.58 3.99 -15.47
C VAL A 443 18.37 2.48 -15.33
N SER A 444 18.86 1.86 -14.25
CA SER A 444 18.77 0.39 -14.09
C SER A 444 17.34 -0.12 -13.90
N HIS A 445 16.45 0.69 -13.34
CA HIS A 445 15.02 0.36 -13.16
C HIS A 445 14.14 0.92 -14.28
N GLY A 446 14.73 1.55 -15.30
CA GLY A 446 14.03 2.05 -16.49
C GLY A 446 13.02 3.16 -16.21
N HIS A 447 13.29 4.02 -15.22
CA HIS A 447 12.52 5.23 -14.95
C HIS A 447 12.88 6.38 -15.91
N VAL A 448 14.09 6.36 -16.47
CA VAL A 448 14.59 7.30 -17.48
C VAL A 448 15.30 6.52 -18.58
N ASN A 449 15.58 7.17 -19.72
CA ASN A 449 16.34 6.59 -20.84
C ASN A 449 15.73 5.31 -21.43
N PHE A 450 14.42 5.12 -21.28
CA PHE A 450 13.71 4.01 -21.91
C PHE A 450 13.03 4.43 -23.21
N GLY A 451 12.62 3.44 -24.01
CA GLY A 451 11.84 3.64 -25.23
C GLY A 451 12.67 3.55 -26.50
N VAL A 452 12.36 4.42 -27.47
CA VAL A 452 12.70 4.25 -28.89
C VAL A 452 13.22 5.52 -29.59
N ALA A 453 13.48 6.61 -28.85
CA ALA A 453 14.08 7.79 -29.44
C ALA A 453 15.45 7.50 -30.08
N PRO A 454 15.85 8.16 -31.19
CA PRO A 454 17.14 7.92 -31.85
C PRO A 454 18.34 7.99 -30.90
N ALA A 455 18.41 9.04 -30.06
CA ALA A 455 19.50 9.21 -29.10
C ALA A 455 19.56 8.09 -28.04
N ILE A 456 18.44 7.44 -27.75
CA ILE A 456 18.38 6.28 -26.85
C ILE A 456 18.87 5.02 -27.58
N LYS A 457 18.45 4.83 -28.84
CA LYS A 457 18.87 3.72 -29.68
C LYS A 457 20.39 3.69 -29.91
N GLU A 458 21.00 4.85 -30.15
CA GLU A 458 22.45 4.98 -30.38
C GLU A 458 23.30 4.56 -29.18
N ARG A 459 22.72 4.57 -27.97
CA ARG A 459 23.40 4.18 -26.73
C ARG A 459 23.32 2.68 -26.45
N LEU A 460 22.52 1.92 -27.20
CA LEU A 460 22.47 0.48 -27.10
C LEU A 460 23.80 -0.10 -27.60
N PRO A 461 24.49 -0.93 -26.81
CA PRO A 461 25.75 -1.52 -27.23
C PRO A 461 25.51 -2.45 -28.44
N LYS A 462 26.30 -2.30 -29.51
CA LYS A 462 26.21 -3.11 -30.72
C LYS A 462 26.55 -4.59 -30.47
N GLU A 463 27.42 -4.84 -29.50
CA GLU A 463 27.84 -6.16 -29.07
C GLU A 463 27.62 -6.30 -27.55
N PRO A 464 27.29 -7.50 -27.04
CA PRO A 464 27.13 -7.73 -25.61
C PRO A 464 28.39 -7.36 -24.83
N THR A 465 28.26 -6.53 -23.80
CA THR A 465 29.37 -6.14 -22.91
C THR A 465 29.44 -6.99 -21.64
N ARG A 466 28.43 -7.84 -21.41
CA ARG A 466 28.38 -8.82 -20.33
C ARG A 466 28.44 -10.25 -20.87
N PRO A 467 29.05 -11.18 -20.12
CA PRO A 467 29.13 -12.58 -20.53
C PRO A 467 27.79 -13.32 -20.39
N ASN A 468 26.85 -12.80 -19.59
CA ASN A 468 25.60 -13.49 -19.29
C ASN A 468 24.60 -13.42 -20.45
N THR A 469 24.02 -14.57 -20.78
CA THR A 469 22.97 -14.75 -21.79
C THR A 469 21.59 -14.86 -21.14
N VAL A 470 20.64 -14.07 -21.62
CA VAL A 470 19.24 -14.09 -21.19
C VAL A 470 18.34 -14.53 -22.34
N ILE A 471 17.53 -15.56 -22.11
CA ILE A 471 16.52 -16.03 -23.06
C ILE A 471 15.16 -15.45 -22.66
N VAL A 472 14.55 -14.66 -23.53
CA VAL A 472 13.20 -14.14 -23.33
C VAL A 472 12.22 -14.99 -24.14
N VAL A 473 11.18 -15.52 -23.50
CA VAL A 473 10.13 -16.31 -24.15
C VAL A 473 8.90 -15.44 -24.35
N GLY A 474 8.61 -15.12 -25.61
CA GLY A 474 7.55 -14.22 -26.06
C GLY A 474 8.07 -12.83 -26.45
N ALA A 475 7.65 -12.35 -27.63
CA ALA A 475 7.96 -11.02 -28.18
C ALA A 475 6.74 -10.08 -28.13
N GLY A 476 5.93 -10.19 -27.06
CA GLY A 476 4.93 -9.17 -26.70
C GLY A 476 5.57 -7.94 -26.04
N LEU A 477 4.77 -6.95 -25.63
CA LEU A 477 5.30 -5.71 -25.02
C LEU A 477 6.21 -5.96 -23.81
N ALA A 478 5.86 -6.92 -22.94
CA ALA A 478 6.71 -7.30 -21.80
C ALA A 478 8.08 -7.84 -22.23
N GLY A 479 8.09 -8.78 -23.17
CA GLY A 479 9.33 -9.38 -23.68
C GLY A 479 10.19 -8.38 -24.45
N LEU A 480 9.58 -7.52 -25.28
CA LEU A 480 10.28 -6.48 -26.02
C LEU A 480 10.87 -5.41 -25.10
N ALA A 481 10.10 -4.92 -24.11
CA ALA A 481 10.58 -3.95 -23.14
C ALA A 481 11.75 -4.52 -22.33
N ALA A 482 11.63 -5.76 -21.84
CA ALA A 482 12.70 -6.44 -21.13
C ALA A 482 13.94 -6.62 -22.00
N ALA A 483 13.78 -7.09 -23.24
CA ALA A 483 14.88 -7.35 -24.15
C ALA A 483 15.67 -6.07 -24.45
N ARG A 484 15.00 -4.96 -24.76
CA ARG A 484 15.66 -3.66 -24.97
C ARG A 484 16.42 -3.20 -23.73
N HIS A 485 15.80 -3.31 -22.55
CA HIS A 485 16.42 -2.87 -21.29
C HIS A 485 17.63 -3.71 -20.89
N LEU A 486 17.57 -5.02 -21.15
CA LEU A 486 18.69 -5.95 -20.95
C LEU A 486 19.83 -5.70 -21.95
N LEU A 487 19.52 -5.46 -23.22
CA LEU A 487 20.51 -5.06 -24.23
C LEU A 487 21.20 -3.75 -23.84
N ALA A 488 20.42 -2.74 -23.40
CA ALA A 488 20.96 -1.48 -22.88
C ALA A 488 21.88 -1.70 -21.67
N SER A 489 21.57 -2.70 -20.84
CA SER A 489 22.38 -3.11 -19.69
C SER A 489 23.59 -3.97 -20.06
N GLY A 490 23.80 -4.28 -21.35
CA GLY A 490 24.95 -5.00 -21.89
C GLY A 490 24.82 -6.51 -21.94
N PHE A 491 23.65 -7.08 -21.63
CA PHE A 491 23.44 -8.53 -21.70
C PHE A 491 23.40 -9.05 -23.13
N LYS A 492 23.80 -10.31 -23.33
CA LYS A 492 23.45 -11.04 -24.54
C LYS A 492 22.00 -11.51 -24.42
N VAL A 493 21.13 -11.09 -25.32
CA VAL A 493 19.70 -11.41 -25.28
C VAL A 493 19.32 -12.19 -26.52
N ILE A 494 18.38 -13.13 -26.39
CA ILE A 494 17.66 -13.73 -27.50
C ILE A 494 16.19 -13.84 -27.12
N VAL A 495 15.30 -13.46 -28.03
CA VAL A 495 13.84 -13.55 -27.84
C VAL A 495 13.31 -14.68 -28.70
N LEU A 496 12.59 -15.63 -28.11
CA LEU A 496 11.93 -16.73 -28.81
C LEU A 496 10.44 -16.44 -28.91
N GLU A 497 9.93 -16.30 -30.13
CA GLU A 497 8.52 -16.00 -30.40
C GLU A 497 7.87 -17.16 -31.15
N GLY A 498 6.73 -17.64 -30.64
CA GLY A 498 6.01 -18.75 -31.25
C GLY A 498 5.37 -18.39 -32.58
N ARG A 499 4.95 -17.13 -32.74
CA ARG A 499 4.32 -16.61 -33.96
C ARG A 499 5.35 -16.20 -35.01
N LYS A 500 4.86 -15.94 -36.22
CA LYS A 500 5.60 -15.28 -37.32
C LYS A 500 5.73 -13.75 -37.17
N ARG A 501 5.30 -13.19 -36.04
CA ARG A 501 5.26 -11.75 -35.77
C ARG A 501 5.48 -11.47 -34.29
N CYS A 502 5.99 -10.29 -33.98
CA CYS A 502 6.03 -9.77 -32.61
C CYS A 502 4.70 -9.10 -32.22
N GLY A 503 4.63 -8.58 -31.00
CA GLY A 503 3.49 -7.84 -30.43
C GLY A 503 2.52 -8.68 -29.63
N GLY A 504 2.43 -9.99 -29.89
CA GLY A 504 1.52 -10.89 -29.20
C GLY A 504 0.07 -10.39 -29.32
N ARG A 505 -0.52 -9.99 -28.18
CA ARG A 505 -1.88 -9.43 -28.06
C ARG A 505 -1.99 -7.96 -28.45
N VAL A 506 -0.89 -7.27 -28.78
CA VAL A 506 -0.93 -6.01 -29.51
C VAL A 506 -0.73 -6.33 -30.98
N TYR A 507 -1.83 -6.32 -31.74
CA TYR A 507 -1.82 -6.74 -33.13
C TYR A 507 -2.63 -5.79 -34.01
N THR A 508 -1.92 -5.05 -34.85
CA THR A 508 -2.51 -4.24 -35.91
C THR A 508 -2.40 -4.97 -37.23
N LYS A 509 -3.51 -5.07 -37.96
CA LYS A 509 -3.55 -5.60 -39.32
C LYS A 509 -3.81 -4.45 -40.30
N LYS A 510 -2.99 -4.35 -41.33
CA LYS A 510 -3.27 -3.50 -42.48
C LYS A 510 -4.39 -4.15 -43.31
N MET A 511 -5.49 -3.43 -43.49
CA MET A 511 -6.63 -3.83 -44.31
C MET A 511 -6.63 -2.99 -45.58
N GLU A 512 -6.89 -3.62 -46.73
CA GLU A 512 -6.80 -3.00 -48.05
C GLU A 512 -7.93 -3.53 -48.93
N GLY A 513 -8.57 -2.63 -49.69
CA GLY A 513 -9.63 -2.97 -50.62
C GLY A 513 -10.16 -1.70 -51.30
N GLY A 514 -10.63 -1.81 -52.56
CA GLY A 514 -11.28 -0.70 -53.26
C GLY A 514 -10.48 0.61 -53.34
N GLY A 515 -9.15 0.56 -53.31
CA GLY A 515 -8.28 1.74 -53.27
C GLY A 515 -8.09 2.38 -51.88
N HIS A 516 -8.75 1.84 -50.85
CA HIS A 516 -8.60 2.26 -49.45
C HIS A 516 -7.64 1.37 -48.68
N SER A 517 -6.98 1.94 -47.67
CA SER A 517 -6.10 1.24 -46.74
C SER A 517 -6.37 1.73 -45.32
N ALA A 518 -6.47 0.83 -44.36
CA ALA A 518 -6.69 1.17 -42.95
C ALA A 518 -5.90 0.26 -42.00
N ALA A 519 -5.47 0.79 -40.86
CA ALA A 519 -4.82 0.05 -39.80
C ALA A 519 -5.84 -0.37 -38.72
N ALA A 520 -6.13 -1.68 -38.63
CA ALA A 520 -7.09 -2.23 -37.68
C ALA A 520 -6.40 -2.86 -36.46
N ASP A 521 -6.65 -2.34 -35.26
CA ASP A 521 -6.15 -2.93 -34.02
C ASP A 521 -7.05 -4.08 -33.55
N LEU A 522 -6.67 -5.29 -33.94
CA LEU A 522 -7.35 -6.54 -33.60
C LEU A 522 -7.10 -6.98 -32.15
N GLY A 523 -6.09 -6.40 -31.50
CA GLY A 523 -5.69 -6.66 -30.11
C GLY A 523 -5.87 -5.44 -29.21
N GLY A 524 -4.85 -5.10 -28.41
CA GLY A 524 -4.84 -3.89 -27.61
C GLY A 524 -5.00 -2.63 -28.47
N SER A 525 -6.09 -1.87 -28.23
CA SER A 525 -6.51 -0.72 -29.06
C SER A 525 -6.34 0.64 -28.37
N VAL A 526 -6.53 0.69 -27.06
CA VAL A 526 -6.62 1.95 -26.31
C VAL A 526 -5.40 2.13 -25.41
N LEU A 527 -4.79 3.30 -25.45
CA LEU A 527 -3.92 3.74 -24.36
C LEU A 527 -4.81 4.31 -23.27
N THR A 528 -4.95 3.57 -22.16
CA THR A 528 -5.71 4.00 -20.99
C THR A 528 -4.84 4.90 -20.12
N GLY A 529 -5.24 6.17 -20.01
CA GLY A 529 -4.45 7.21 -19.36
C GLY A 529 -3.22 7.65 -20.13
N THR A 530 -2.98 8.95 -20.19
CA THR A 530 -1.76 9.53 -20.80
C THR A 530 -0.77 10.07 -19.77
N PHE A 531 -1.20 10.29 -18.53
CA PHE A 531 -0.34 10.75 -17.44
C PHE A 531 0.32 9.54 -16.77
N GLY A 532 1.65 9.53 -16.73
CA GLY A 532 2.41 8.40 -16.16
C GLY A 532 2.49 7.16 -17.05
N ASN A 533 1.75 7.10 -18.16
CA ASN A 533 1.76 5.96 -19.08
C ASN A 533 3.04 5.91 -19.94
N PRO A 534 3.90 4.87 -19.81
CA PRO A 534 5.16 4.78 -20.55
C PRO A 534 4.94 4.63 -22.06
N LEU A 535 3.81 4.06 -22.50
CA LEU A 535 3.50 3.95 -23.93
C LEU A 535 3.14 5.31 -24.54
N GLY A 536 2.58 6.24 -23.75
CA GLY A 536 2.42 7.62 -24.16
C GLY A 536 3.77 8.30 -24.42
N VAL A 537 4.80 7.99 -23.63
CA VAL A 537 6.18 8.47 -23.89
C VAL A 537 6.73 7.88 -25.18
N VAL A 538 6.57 6.57 -25.39
CA VAL A 538 7.02 5.90 -26.64
C VAL A 538 6.29 6.46 -27.85
N ALA A 539 4.99 6.74 -27.77
CA ALA A 539 4.22 7.37 -28.83
C ALA A 539 4.77 8.77 -29.16
N LYS A 540 5.05 9.59 -28.15
CA LYS A 540 5.67 10.91 -28.33
C LYS A 540 7.09 10.83 -28.91
N GLN A 541 7.89 9.84 -28.52
CA GLN A 541 9.23 9.60 -29.09
C GLN A 541 9.20 9.25 -30.58
N LEU A 542 8.10 8.64 -31.03
CA LEU A 542 7.84 8.33 -32.44
C LEU A 542 7.18 9.48 -33.21
N GLY A 543 6.90 10.61 -32.54
CA GLY A 543 6.15 11.73 -33.13
C GLY A 543 4.71 11.37 -33.48
N LEU A 544 4.11 10.39 -32.79
CA LEU A 544 2.73 9.98 -33.04
C LEU A 544 1.78 10.93 -32.30
N PRO A 545 0.82 11.56 -33.00
CA PRO A 545 -0.29 12.21 -32.32
C PRO A 545 -1.12 11.17 -31.57
N MET A 546 -1.74 11.57 -30.47
CA MET A 546 -2.66 10.74 -29.71
C MET A 546 -4.06 11.33 -29.86
N HIS A 547 -5.00 10.56 -30.39
CA HIS A 547 -6.38 10.99 -30.57
C HIS A 547 -7.17 10.65 -29.31
N LYS A 548 -7.58 11.67 -28.54
CA LYS A 548 -8.47 11.50 -27.39
C LYS A 548 -9.78 10.87 -27.86
N ILE A 549 -10.18 9.78 -27.22
CA ILE A 549 -11.51 9.18 -27.41
C ILE A 549 -12.53 10.14 -26.79
N ARG A 550 -13.49 10.59 -27.59
CA ARG A 550 -14.55 11.50 -27.13
C ARG A 550 -15.53 10.77 -26.21
N ASP A 551 -16.06 11.50 -25.24
CA ASP A 551 -16.98 10.96 -24.23
C ASP A 551 -18.38 10.63 -24.81
N LYS A 552 -18.70 11.14 -25.99
CA LYS A 552 -19.99 10.91 -26.66
C LYS A 552 -20.08 9.47 -27.17
N CYS A 553 -21.01 8.69 -26.60
CA CYS A 553 -21.33 7.33 -27.00
C CYS A 553 -22.86 7.16 -27.10
N PRO A 554 -23.50 7.50 -28.23
CA PRO A 554 -24.94 7.31 -28.36
C PRO A 554 -25.30 5.82 -28.39
N LEU A 555 -26.42 5.47 -27.76
CA LEU A 555 -26.96 4.12 -27.75
C LEU A 555 -28.15 4.01 -28.70
N TYR A 556 -28.24 2.88 -29.40
CA TYR A 556 -29.32 2.56 -30.33
C TYR A 556 -30.10 1.33 -29.87
N ARG A 557 -31.42 1.40 -29.98
CA ARG A 557 -32.35 0.30 -29.72
C ARG A 557 -32.19 -0.81 -30.78
N PRO A 558 -32.73 -2.03 -30.53
CA PRO A 558 -32.73 -3.12 -31.50
C PRO A 558 -33.39 -2.77 -32.85
N ASP A 559 -34.34 -1.83 -32.85
CA ASP A 559 -35.00 -1.33 -34.06
C ASP A 559 -34.20 -0.24 -34.80
N GLY A 560 -33.02 0.13 -34.28
CA GLY A 560 -32.13 1.15 -34.85
C GLY A 560 -32.43 2.58 -34.42
N SER A 561 -33.51 2.83 -33.66
CA SER A 561 -33.84 4.16 -33.15
C SER A 561 -32.89 4.58 -32.01
N PRO A 562 -32.58 5.89 -31.86
CA PRO A 562 -31.72 6.37 -30.77
C PRO A 562 -32.44 6.28 -29.42
N VAL A 563 -31.72 5.85 -28.38
CA VAL A 563 -32.20 5.87 -26.99
C VAL A 563 -32.37 7.32 -26.52
N ASP A 564 -33.36 7.58 -25.67
CA ASP A 564 -33.53 8.89 -25.04
C ASP A 564 -32.36 9.18 -24.09
N PRO A 565 -31.61 10.28 -24.28
CA PRO A 565 -30.45 10.62 -23.44
C PRO A 565 -30.77 10.74 -21.94
N GLU A 566 -32.00 11.14 -21.57
CA GLU A 566 -32.36 11.25 -20.15
C GLU A 566 -32.58 9.88 -19.52
N VAL A 567 -33.16 8.92 -20.26
CA VAL A 567 -33.34 7.54 -19.80
C VAL A 567 -31.99 6.83 -19.68
N ASP A 568 -31.11 7.01 -20.67
CA ASP A 568 -29.74 6.49 -20.65
C ASP A 568 -28.99 6.95 -19.40
N LYS A 569 -29.03 8.27 -19.13
CA LYS A 569 -28.40 8.88 -17.95
C LYS A 569 -29.00 8.40 -16.62
N GLU A 570 -30.31 8.18 -16.55
CA GLU A 570 -30.98 7.66 -15.34
C GLU A 570 -30.57 6.21 -15.04
N VAL A 571 -30.52 5.36 -16.07
CA VAL A 571 -30.08 3.97 -15.94
C VAL A 571 -28.60 3.90 -15.60
N GLU A 572 -27.75 4.72 -16.24
CA GLU A 572 -26.33 4.83 -15.91
C GLU A 572 -26.12 5.24 -14.45
N GLY A 573 -26.86 6.26 -13.97
CA GLY A 573 -26.82 6.69 -12.57
C GLY A 573 -27.22 5.58 -11.60
N THR A 574 -28.26 4.82 -11.93
CA THR A 574 -28.72 3.69 -11.12
C THR A 574 -27.73 2.53 -11.12
N TYR A 575 -27.13 2.22 -12.28
CA TYR A 575 -26.07 1.23 -12.40
C TYR A 575 -24.85 1.59 -11.53
N ASN A 576 -24.39 2.84 -11.57
CA ASN A 576 -23.28 3.31 -10.74
C ASN A 576 -23.62 3.25 -9.24
N LYS A 577 -24.85 3.61 -8.85
CA LYS A 577 -25.34 3.41 -7.48
C LYS A 577 -25.29 1.93 -7.05
N PHE A 578 -25.54 0.98 -7.94
CA PHE A 578 -25.39 -0.44 -7.62
C PHE A 578 -23.94 -0.84 -7.42
N LEU A 579 -22.99 -0.27 -8.16
CA LEU A 579 -21.55 -0.49 -7.91
C LEU A 579 -21.10 0.09 -6.57
N ASP A 580 -21.61 1.26 -6.17
CA ASP A 580 -21.34 1.86 -4.86
C ASP A 580 -21.91 1.00 -3.73
N ASN A 581 -23.17 0.56 -3.87
CA ASN A 581 -23.82 -0.34 -2.92
C ASN A 581 -23.11 -1.69 -2.84
N ALA A 582 -22.65 -2.23 -3.98
CA ALA A 582 -21.81 -3.42 -4.04
C ALA A 582 -20.52 -3.22 -3.22
N SER A 583 -19.88 -2.04 -3.33
CA SER A 583 -18.69 -1.69 -2.56
C SER A 583 -18.95 -1.64 -1.04
N HIS A 584 -20.08 -1.10 -0.60
CA HIS A 584 -20.47 -1.13 0.80
C HIS A 584 -20.80 -2.55 1.29
N LEU A 585 -21.51 -3.33 0.47
CA LEU A 585 -21.92 -4.69 0.81
C LEU A 585 -20.70 -5.61 0.97
N ARG A 586 -19.72 -5.58 0.07
CA ARG A 586 -18.50 -6.39 0.22
C ARG A 586 -17.73 -6.05 1.50
N ALA A 587 -17.68 -4.78 1.90
CA ALA A 587 -17.00 -4.35 3.12
C ALA A 587 -17.69 -4.92 4.37
N ALA A 588 -19.02 -5.00 4.37
CA ALA A 588 -19.79 -5.62 5.45
C ALA A 588 -19.66 -7.15 5.49
N MET A 589 -19.48 -7.80 4.33
CA MET A 589 -19.40 -9.27 4.22
C MET A 589 -18.03 -9.85 4.58
N GLY A 590 -16.96 -9.05 4.55
CA GLY A 590 -15.59 -9.50 4.85
C GLY A 590 -15.16 -10.67 3.95
N ASP A 591 -14.58 -11.71 4.56
CA ASP A 591 -14.05 -12.87 3.82
C ASP A 591 -15.11 -13.63 3.01
N VAL A 592 -16.40 -13.53 3.38
CA VAL A 592 -17.49 -14.20 2.63
C VAL A 592 -17.63 -13.64 1.21
N ALA A 593 -17.27 -12.36 1.00
CA ALA A 593 -17.32 -11.74 -0.32
C ALA A 593 -16.39 -12.43 -1.34
N MET A 594 -15.38 -13.19 -0.87
CA MET A 594 -14.43 -13.92 -1.73
C MET A 594 -15.06 -15.03 -2.55
N ASP A 595 -16.15 -15.61 -2.05
CA ASP A 595 -16.84 -16.75 -2.65
C ASP A 595 -18.06 -16.31 -3.51
N ILE A 596 -18.26 -15.00 -3.67
CA ILE A 596 -19.39 -14.40 -4.39
C ILE A 596 -18.91 -13.76 -5.69
N SER A 597 -19.71 -13.92 -6.74
CA SER A 597 -19.47 -13.22 -8.00
C SER A 597 -20.11 -11.83 -8.02
N LEU A 598 -19.45 -10.89 -8.68
CA LEU A 598 -19.95 -9.54 -8.86
C LEU A 598 -21.32 -9.53 -9.56
N GLY A 599 -21.51 -10.39 -10.57
CA GLY A 599 -22.79 -10.52 -11.26
C GLY A 599 -23.95 -10.94 -10.34
N ALA A 600 -23.70 -11.85 -9.39
CA ALA A 600 -24.73 -12.25 -8.42
C ALA A 600 -25.09 -11.10 -7.47
N ALA A 601 -24.09 -10.32 -7.04
CA ALA A 601 -24.32 -9.15 -6.19
C ALA A 601 -25.13 -8.07 -6.92
N LEU A 602 -24.75 -7.73 -8.16
CA LEU A 602 -25.45 -6.71 -8.96
C LEU A 602 -26.88 -7.11 -9.30
N GLU A 603 -27.13 -8.37 -9.64
CA GLU A 603 -28.48 -8.85 -9.92
C GLU A 603 -29.35 -8.83 -8.64
N THR A 604 -28.78 -9.16 -7.48
CA THR A 604 -29.48 -9.06 -6.20
C THR A 604 -29.87 -7.62 -5.89
N LEU A 605 -28.94 -6.68 -6.10
CA LEU A 605 -29.19 -5.24 -5.88
C LEU A 605 -30.29 -4.72 -6.82
N ARG A 606 -30.23 -5.06 -8.10
CA ARG A 606 -31.25 -4.70 -9.10
C ARG A 606 -32.64 -5.19 -8.70
N GLN A 607 -32.75 -6.47 -8.30
CA GLN A 607 -34.02 -7.05 -7.86
C GLN A 607 -34.57 -6.40 -6.58
N SER A 608 -33.70 -5.89 -5.71
CA SER A 608 -34.07 -5.29 -4.43
C SER A 608 -34.45 -3.80 -4.51
N ASP A 609 -33.81 -3.02 -5.38
CA ASP A 609 -34.02 -1.57 -5.49
C ASP A 609 -35.32 -1.23 -6.26
N GLY A 610 -35.67 -2.05 -7.26
CA GLY A 610 -36.88 -1.88 -8.05
C GLY A 610 -36.86 -0.69 -9.03
N GLY A 611 -35.79 0.12 -9.07
CA GLY A 611 -35.65 1.29 -9.94
C GLY A 611 -35.43 0.98 -11.43
N ILE A 612 -35.07 -0.26 -11.79
CA ILE A 612 -34.92 -0.73 -13.17
C ILE A 612 -36.00 -1.78 -13.42
N SER A 613 -37.06 -1.39 -14.12
CA SER A 613 -38.31 -2.15 -14.20
C SER A 613 -38.88 -2.26 -15.61
N SER A 614 -38.71 -1.25 -16.46
CA SER A 614 -39.17 -1.31 -17.85
C SER A 614 -38.23 -2.17 -18.70
N GLU A 615 -38.77 -2.71 -19.80
CA GLU A 615 -37.98 -3.54 -20.73
C GLU A 615 -36.80 -2.76 -21.33
N GLU A 616 -37.00 -1.48 -21.62
CA GLU A 616 -35.96 -0.59 -22.11
C GLU A 616 -34.85 -0.34 -21.08
N GLU A 617 -35.22 -0.05 -19.82
CA GLU A 617 -34.27 0.12 -18.72
C GLU A 617 -33.45 -1.15 -18.47
N ILE A 618 -34.09 -2.32 -18.56
CA ILE A 618 -33.40 -3.62 -18.41
C ILE A 618 -32.40 -3.85 -19.55
N ASN A 619 -32.76 -3.50 -20.79
CA ASN A 619 -31.85 -3.61 -21.93
C ASN A 619 -30.66 -2.66 -21.82
N LEU A 620 -30.87 -1.44 -21.34
CA LEU A 620 -29.81 -0.47 -21.02
C LEU A 620 -28.91 -0.97 -19.89
N PHE A 621 -29.50 -1.49 -18.81
CA PHE A 621 -28.74 -2.09 -17.72
C PHE A 621 -27.86 -3.25 -18.21
N ASN A 622 -28.41 -4.13 -19.06
CA ASN A 622 -27.66 -5.23 -19.66
C ASN A 622 -26.52 -4.73 -20.56
N TRP A 623 -26.67 -3.58 -21.24
CA TRP A 623 -25.59 -2.96 -21.98
C TRP A 623 -24.45 -2.49 -21.05
N HIS A 624 -24.75 -1.88 -19.90
CA HIS A 624 -23.72 -1.52 -18.90
C HIS A 624 -23.03 -2.76 -18.32
N ILE A 625 -23.77 -3.84 -18.06
CA ILE A 625 -23.16 -5.12 -17.65
C ILE A 625 -22.26 -5.68 -18.76
N ALA A 626 -22.67 -5.60 -20.03
CA ALA A 626 -21.81 -5.99 -21.15
C ALA A 626 -20.54 -5.14 -21.24
N ASN A 627 -20.64 -3.83 -20.95
CA ASN A 627 -19.49 -2.92 -20.90
C ASN A 627 -18.54 -3.26 -19.73
N LEU A 628 -19.06 -3.69 -18.58
CA LEU A 628 -18.27 -4.19 -17.46
C LEU A 628 -17.57 -5.52 -17.79
N GLU A 629 -18.27 -6.43 -18.47
CA GLU A 629 -17.71 -7.69 -18.98
C GLU A 629 -16.65 -7.43 -20.05
N TYR A 630 -16.82 -6.41 -20.88
CA TYR A 630 -15.81 -5.91 -21.81
C TYR A 630 -14.57 -5.41 -21.06
N ALA A 631 -14.72 -4.53 -20.07
CA ALA A 631 -13.60 -3.96 -19.32
C ALA A 631 -12.73 -5.05 -18.66
N ASN A 632 -13.36 -6.09 -18.12
CA ASN A 632 -12.66 -7.20 -17.45
C ASN A 632 -12.34 -8.40 -18.37
N ALA A 633 -12.89 -8.43 -19.59
CA ALA A 633 -13.01 -9.62 -20.45
C ALA A 633 -13.55 -10.86 -19.73
N GLY A 634 -14.17 -10.70 -18.57
CA GLY A 634 -14.63 -11.78 -17.70
C GLY A 634 -16.14 -11.82 -17.64
N LEU A 635 -16.70 -13.02 -17.50
CA LEU A 635 -18.12 -13.17 -17.22
C LEU A 635 -18.42 -12.56 -15.85
N SER A 636 -19.44 -11.71 -15.75
CA SER A 636 -19.89 -11.13 -14.48
C SER A 636 -20.15 -12.19 -13.40
N SER A 637 -20.60 -13.38 -13.81
CA SER A 637 -20.80 -14.57 -12.96
C SER A 637 -19.52 -15.19 -12.41
N ARG A 638 -18.34 -14.81 -12.90
CA ARG A 638 -17.02 -15.31 -12.49
C ARG A 638 -16.10 -14.22 -11.94
N LEU A 639 -16.43 -12.94 -12.10
CA LEU A 639 -15.68 -11.83 -11.53
C LEU A 639 -15.81 -11.82 -10.01
N SER A 640 -14.70 -11.61 -9.31
CA SER A 640 -14.67 -11.55 -7.85
C SER A 640 -15.45 -10.34 -7.34
N PHE A 641 -16.49 -10.56 -6.53
CA PHE A 641 -17.16 -9.46 -5.85
C PHE A 641 -16.22 -8.68 -4.92
N ALA A 642 -15.29 -9.38 -4.26
CA ALA A 642 -14.35 -8.78 -3.33
C ALA A 642 -13.30 -7.88 -4.01
N PHE A 643 -12.81 -8.26 -5.20
CA PHE A 643 -11.55 -7.74 -5.73
C PHE A 643 -11.53 -7.46 -7.24
N TRP A 644 -12.68 -7.37 -7.92
CA TRP A 644 -12.72 -7.11 -9.36
C TRP A 644 -12.05 -5.78 -9.79
N ASP A 645 -12.12 -4.77 -8.93
CA ASP A 645 -11.66 -3.37 -9.11
C ASP A 645 -10.41 -3.04 -8.27
N GLN A 646 -9.63 -4.05 -7.86
CA GLN A 646 -8.51 -3.86 -6.94
C GLN A 646 -7.34 -3.05 -7.52
N ASP A 647 -7.35 -2.78 -8.82
CA ASP A 647 -6.40 -1.93 -9.53
C ASP A 647 -6.87 -0.48 -9.72
N ASP A 648 -8.14 -0.14 -9.46
CA ASP A 648 -8.69 1.22 -9.61
C ASP A 648 -7.88 2.31 -8.87
N PRO A 649 -7.37 2.10 -7.64
CA PRO A 649 -6.56 3.11 -6.95
C PRO A 649 -5.23 3.45 -7.64
N TYR A 650 -4.85 2.69 -8.67
CA TYR A 650 -3.61 2.88 -9.42
C TYR A 650 -3.83 3.42 -10.83
N ASP A 651 -5.08 3.71 -11.24
CA ASP A 651 -5.38 4.13 -12.61
C ASP A 651 -4.52 5.32 -13.07
N MET A 652 -4.16 5.30 -14.35
CA MET A 652 -3.34 6.34 -14.95
C MET A 652 -4.25 7.48 -15.41
N GLY A 653 -4.12 8.64 -14.76
CA GLY A 653 -4.91 9.81 -15.16
C GLY A 653 -4.64 10.31 -16.58
N GLY A 654 -5.41 11.31 -17.00
CA GLY A 654 -5.34 11.90 -18.34
C GLY A 654 -6.19 11.14 -19.37
N ASP A 655 -6.13 11.58 -20.62
CA ASP A 655 -7.07 11.09 -21.65
C ASP A 655 -6.82 9.63 -22.07
N HIS A 656 -7.89 8.91 -22.39
CA HIS A 656 -7.82 7.65 -23.14
C HIS A 656 -7.64 7.96 -24.63
N CYS A 657 -6.72 7.27 -25.31
CA CYS A 657 -6.38 7.61 -26.69
C CYS A 657 -6.29 6.42 -27.64
N PHE A 658 -6.69 6.65 -28.88
CA PHE A 658 -6.30 5.87 -30.05
C PHE A 658 -4.99 6.41 -30.65
N LEU A 659 -4.18 5.53 -31.23
CA LEU A 659 -2.97 5.91 -31.97
C LEU A 659 -3.20 5.82 -33.49
N PRO A 660 -2.98 6.91 -34.25
CA PRO A 660 -3.06 6.88 -35.68
C PRO A 660 -2.09 5.89 -36.34
N GLY A 661 -2.63 5.05 -37.22
CA GLY A 661 -1.92 3.94 -37.85
C GLY A 661 -1.77 2.68 -36.97
N GLY A 662 -2.41 2.64 -35.80
CA GLY A 662 -2.52 1.48 -34.93
C GLY A 662 -1.34 1.23 -33.98
N ASN A 663 -1.59 0.47 -32.92
CA ASN A 663 -0.64 0.24 -31.82
C ASN A 663 0.55 -0.66 -32.20
N GLY A 664 0.46 -1.36 -33.33
CA GLY A 664 1.54 -2.15 -33.93
C GLY A 664 2.77 -1.31 -34.27
N ARG A 665 2.62 0.01 -34.43
CA ARG A 665 3.75 0.94 -34.59
C ARG A 665 4.63 0.99 -33.34
N LEU A 666 4.04 0.93 -32.14
CA LEU A 666 4.79 0.83 -30.89
C LEU A 666 5.60 -0.47 -30.83
N VAL A 667 4.95 -1.58 -31.22
CA VAL A 667 5.57 -2.91 -31.26
C VAL A 667 6.75 -2.92 -32.23
N GLN A 668 6.56 -2.43 -33.46
CA GLN A 668 7.58 -2.39 -34.49
C GLN A 668 8.80 -1.58 -34.01
N ALA A 669 8.57 -0.41 -33.41
CA ALA A 669 9.63 0.44 -32.88
C ALA A 669 10.39 -0.22 -31.72
N LEU A 670 9.69 -0.95 -30.84
CA LEU A 670 10.32 -1.68 -29.74
C LEU A 670 11.09 -2.91 -30.23
N ALA A 671 10.61 -3.61 -31.26
CA ALA A 671 11.25 -4.78 -31.85
C ALA A 671 12.49 -4.46 -32.69
N GLU A 672 12.64 -3.20 -33.13
CA GLU A 672 13.79 -2.77 -33.92
C GLU A 672 15.12 -3.05 -33.20
N ASN A 673 16.02 -3.77 -33.87
CA ASN A 673 17.33 -4.22 -33.38
C ASN A 673 17.28 -5.17 -32.17
N VAL A 674 16.13 -5.78 -31.89
CA VAL A 674 16.03 -6.88 -30.91
C VAL A 674 16.25 -8.22 -31.61
N PRO A 675 17.12 -9.10 -31.10
CA PRO A 675 17.39 -10.41 -31.68
C PRO A 675 16.23 -11.39 -31.40
N ILE A 676 15.20 -11.32 -32.25
CA ILE A 676 14.00 -12.16 -32.17
C ILE A 676 14.11 -13.32 -33.16
N VAL A 677 13.85 -14.53 -32.69
CA VAL A 677 13.68 -15.72 -33.52
C VAL A 677 12.22 -16.11 -33.53
N TYR A 678 11.57 -15.92 -34.68
CA TYR A 678 10.17 -16.25 -34.91
C TYR A 678 9.96 -17.74 -35.16
N GLU A 679 8.72 -18.18 -35.03
CA GLU A 679 8.31 -19.57 -35.25
C GLU A 679 9.12 -20.55 -34.39
N ARG A 680 9.37 -20.14 -33.15
CA ARG A 680 10.06 -20.90 -32.11
C ARG A 680 9.14 -21.09 -30.92
N THR A 681 8.20 -22.03 -31.08
CA THR A 681 7.27 -22.41 -30.02
C THR A 681 8.02 -23.14 -28.92
N VAL A 682 8.15 -22.51 -27.76
CA VAL A 682 8.75 -23.12 -26.57
C VAL A 682 7.77 -24.14 -25.97
N HIS A 683 8.24 -25.35 -25.68
CA HIS A 683 7.43 -26.36 -25.00
C HIS A 683 8.07 -26.87 -23.70
N THR A 684 9.35 -26.59 -23.44
CA THR A 684 9.99 -26.94 -22.16
C THR A 684 11.01 -25.89 -21.74
N ILE A 685 10.97 -25.49 -20.46
CA ILE A 685 11.97 -24.63 -19.84
C ILE A 685 12.59 -25.40 -18.68
N ARG A 686 13.88 -25.74 -18.81
CA ARG A 686 14.69 -26.35 -17.76
C ARG A 686 15.51 -25.27 -17.07
N TYR A 687 15.54 -25.26 -15.74
CA TYR A 687 16.28 -24.25 -14.98
C TYR A 687 16.90 -24.85 -13.72
N GLY A 688 18.09 -24.38 -13.34
CA GLY A 688 18.81 -24.90 -12.18
C GLY A 688 20.10 -24.15 -11.87
N GLY A 689 20.97 -24.79 -11.06
CA GLY A 689 22.24 -24.21 -10.63
C GLY A 689 23.15 -23.79 -11.79
N ASP A 690 23.12 -24.54 -12.89
CA ASP A 690 24.01 -24.36 -14.04
C ASP A 690 23.47 -23.39 -15.11
N GLY A 691 22.25 -22.87 -14.96
CA GLY A 691 21.62 -21.96 -15.92
C GLY A 691 20.22 -22.40 -16.34
N VAL A 692 19.86 -22.10 -17.58
CA VAL A 692 18.59 -22.44 -18.20
C VAL A 692 18.78 -23.09 -19.58
N GLN A 693 17.89 -24.01 -19.92
CA GLN A 693 17.76 -24.59 -21.25
C GLN A 693 16.30 -24.45 -21.70
N VAL A 694 16.08 -23.79 -22.82
CA VAL A 694 14.76 -23.58 -23.42
C VAL A 694 14.65 -24.43 -24.67
N VAL A 695 13.73 -25.40 -24.65
CA VAL A 695 13.49 -26.35 -25.74
C VAL A 695 12.29 -25.90 -26.56
N VAL A 696 12.49 -25.79 -27.86
CA VAL A 696 11.46 -25.41 -28.82
C VAL A 696 11.00 -26.61 -29.64
N ASN A 697 9.81 -26.50 -30.25
CA ASN A 697 9.29 -27.50 -31.16
C ASN A 697 10.31 -27.77 -32.28
N GLY A 698 10.52 -29.04 -32.61
CA GLY A 698 11.60 -29.48 -33.49
C GLY A 698 12.90 -29.88 -32.75
N GLY A 699 12.93 -29.78 -31.42
CA GLY A 699 14.01 -30.33 -30.58
C GLY A 699 15.24 -29.43 -30.42
N GLN A 700 15.25 -28.24 -31.03
CA GLN A 700 16.32 -27.26 -30.84
C GLN A 700 16.33 -26.76 -29.39
N VAL A 701 17.54 -26.64 -28.82
CA VAL A 701 17.75 -26.20 -27.44
C VAL A 701 18.53 -24.88 -27.45
N TYR A 702 18.04 -23.92 -26.68
CA TYR A 702 18.71 -22.65 -26.42
C TYR A 702 19.21 -22.63 -24.99
N GLU A 703 20.50 -22.41 -24.79
CA GLU A 703 21.12 -22.36 -23.46
C GLU A 703 21.43 -20.92 -23.06
N GLY A 704 21.22 -20.61 -21.78
CA GLY A 704 21.49 -19.29 -21.23
C GLY A 704 21.70 -19.33 -19.72
N ASP A 705 22.06 -18.20 -19.14
CA ASP A 705 22.21 -18.07 -17.69
C ASP A 705 20.87 -17.93 -16.98
N MET A 706 19.93 -17.23 -17.62
CA MET A 706 18.61 -16.89 -17.08
C MET A 706 17.57 -16.89 -18.20
N ALA A 707 16.31 -17.16 -17.85
CA ALA A 707 15.17 -17.05 -18.74
C ALA A 707 14.11 -16.10 -18.17
N LEU A 708 13.46 -15.34 -19.05
CA LEU A 708 12.28 -14.55 -18.74
C LEU A 708 11.08 -15.12 -19.51
N CYS A 709 10.10 -15.65 -18.80
CA CYS A 709 8.86 -16.14 -19.37
C CYS A 709 7.82 -15.01 -19.43
N THR A 710 7.36 -14.68 -20.65
CA THR A 710 6.33 -13.63 -20.87
C THR A 710 5.09 -14.14 -21.58
N VAL A 711 4.88 -15.46 -21.56
CA VAL A 711 3.73 -16.07 -22.23
C VAL A 711 2.42 -15.67 -21.52
N PRO A 712 1.30 -15.56 -22.26
CA PRO A 712 0.01 -15.23 -21.66
C PRO A 712 -0.44 -16.24 -20.59
N LEU A 713 -1.23 -15.78 -19.63
CA LEU A 713 -1.76 -16.62 -18.55
C LEU A 713 -2.58 -17.81 -19.10
N GLY A 714 -3.32 -17.63 -20.21
CA GLY A 714 -4.00 -18.74 -20.90
C GLY A 714 -3.06 -19.88 -21.31
N VAL A 715 -1.85 -19.57 -21.80
CA VAL A 715 -0.83 -20.56 -22.16
C VAL A 715 -0.30 -21.29 -20.92
N LEU A 716 -0.10 -20.58 -19.81
CA LEU A 716 0.32 -21.18 -18.53
C LEU A 716 -0.77 -22.09 -17.96
N LYS A 717 -2.04 -21.66 -18.00
CA LYS A 717 -3.19 -22.46 -17.54
C LYS A 717 -3.37 -23.74 -18.35
N ASN A 718 -3.16 -23.68 -19.66
CA ASN A 718 -3.24 -24.84 -20.53
C ASN A 718 -2.05 -25.82 -20.38
N GLY A 719 -1.01 -25.45 -19.62
CA GLY A 719 0.17 -26.28 -19.45
C GLY A 719 1.00 -26.46 -20.73
N GLY A 720 0.91 -25.51 -21.67
CA GLY A 720 1.61 -25.59 -22.96
C GLY A 720 3.14 -25.58 -22.87
N ILE A 721 3.68 -25.22 -21.70
CA ILE A 721 5.12 -25.23 -21.40
C ILE A 721 5.36 -26.09 -20.17
N LYS A 722 6.22 -27.10 -20.31
CA LYS A 722 6.72 -27.91 -19.21
C LYS A 722 7.87 -27.21 -18.50
N PHE A 723 7.75 -26.97 -17.21
CA PHE A 723 8.83 -26.43 -16.37
C PHE A 723 9.58 -27.58 -15.68
N VAL A 724 10.91 -27.56 -15.72
CA VAL A 724 11.77 -28.59 -15.09
C VAL A 724 12.87 -27.93 -14.26
N PRO A 725 12.84 -28.02 -12.91
CA PRO A 725 11.80 -28.66 -12.10
C PRO A 725 10.44 -27.95 -12.21
N GLU A 726 9.39 -28.61 -11.74
CA GLU A 726 8.04 -28.04 -11.73
C GLU A 726 8.00 -26.72 -10.93
N LEU A 727 7.08 -25.84 -11.30
CA LEU A 727 6.89 -24.56 -10.60
C LEU A 727 6.41 -24.81 -9.15
N PRO A 728 6.75 -23.93 -8.19
CA PRO A 728 6.25 -24.04 -6.83
C PRO A 728 4.72 -24.10 -6.77
N GLN A 729 4.16 -24.93 -5.89
CA GLN A 729 2.72 -25.15 -5.78
C GLN A 729 1.92 -23.84 -5.65
N ARG A 730 2.40 -22.90 -4.82
CA ARG A 730 1.78 -21.57 -4.66
C ARG A 730 1.61 -20.84 -5.99
N LYS A 731 2.59 -20.96 -6.91
CA LYS A 731 2.52 -20.34 -8.24
C LYS A 731 1.55 -21.09 -9.17
N LEU A 732 1.51 -22.42 -9.10
CA LEU A 732 0.52 -23.23 -9.84
C LEU A 732 -0.91 -22.90 -9.39
N ASP A 733 -1.12 -22.72 -8.08
CA ASP A 733 -2.41 -22.34 -7.50
C ASP A 733 -2.85 -20.97 -8.01
N SER A 734 -1.95 -19.96 -8.01
CA SER A 734 -2.27 -18.62 -8.56
C SER A 734 -2.55 -18.65 -10.06
N ILE A 735 -1.81 -19.44 -10.85
CA ILE A 735 -2.10 -19.68 -12.28
C ILE A 735 -3.51 -20.25 -12.44
N LYS A 736 -3.93 -21.17 -11.57
CA LYS A 736 -5.27 -21.78 -11.61
C LYS A 736 -6.36 -20.79 -11.20
N LYS A 737 -6.14 -20.03 -10.13
CA LYS A 737 -7.13 -19.11 -9.52
C LYS A 737 -7.45 -17.89 -10.38
N LEU A 738 -6.43 -17.19 -10.89
CA LEU A 738 -6.65 -15.96 -11.68
C LEU A 738 -7.56 -16.23 -12.88
N GLY A 739 -8.45 -15.30 -13.19
CA GLY A 739 -9.28 -15.37 -14.38
C GLY A 739 -8.46 -15.08 -15.64
N PHE A 740 -8.83 -15.70 -16.76
CA PHE A 740 -8.31 -15.32 -18.07
C PHE A 740 -9.47 -15.20 -19.04
N GLY A 741 -9.78 -13.94 -19.35
CA GLY A 741 -10.97 -13.51 -20.05
C GLY A 741 -10.90 -13.68 -21.56
N LEU A 742 -12.02 -13.38 -22.21
CA LEU A 742 -12.17 -13.41 -23.66
C LEU A 742 -12.96 -12.19 -24.16
N LEU A 743 -12.41 -11.55 -25.18
CA LEU A 743 -12.98 -10.43 -25.91
C LEU A 743 -12.54 -10.55 -27.36
N ASN A 744 -13.49 -10.45 -28.28
CA ASN A 744 -13.23 -10.50 -29.72
C ASN A 744 -13.73 -9.25 -30.45
N LYS A 745 -13.28 -9.09 -31.69
CA LYS A 745 -13.56 -7.94 -32.56
C LYS A 745 -13.92 -8.38 -33.96
N VAL A 746 -14.79 -7.61 -34.61
CA VAL A 746 -15.06 -7.66 -36.05
C VAL A 746 -14.63 -6.33 -36.65
N ALA A 747 -13.50 -6.32 -37.37
CA ALA A 747 -13.03 -5.15 -38.09
C ALA A 747 -13.53 -5.17 -39.53
N MET A 748 -14.07 -4.04 -40.02
CA MET A 748 -14.65 -3.91 -41.35
C MET A 748 -14.18 -2.62 -42.02
N LEU A 749 -13.59 -2.75 -43.20
CA LEU A 749 -13.20 -1.64 -44.07
C LEU A 749 -14.31 -1.41 -45.09
N PHE A 750 -14.83 -0.18 -45.18
CA PHE A 750 -15.92 0.18 -46.10
C PHE A 750 -15.42 1.00 -47.31
N PRO A 751 -16.26 1.25 -48.33
CA PRO A 751 -15.94 2.17 -49.43
C PRO A 751 -15.90 3.64 -49.01
N HIS A 752 -16.71 4.04 -48.03
CA HIS A 752 -16.75 5.40 -47.50
C HIS A 752 -17.24 5.38 -46.05
N VAL A 753 -17.02 6.48 -45.34
CA VAL A 753 -17.56 6.66 -43.99
C VAL A 753 -19.02 7.08 -44.13
N PHE A 754 -19.95 6.15 -43.85
CA PHE A 754 -21.40 6.43 -43.85
C PHE A 754 -21.93 6.82 -42.47
N TRP A 755 -21.17 6.52 -41.40
CA TRP A 755 -21.46 6.97 -40.04
C TRP A 755 -20.89 8.37 -39.78
N SER A 756 -21.26 8.97 -38.65
CA SER A 756 -20.76 10.31 -38.32
C SER A 756 -19.31 10.32 -37.82
N THR A 757 -18.50 11.26 -38.30
CA THR A 757 -17.09 11.40 -37.92
C THR A 757 -16.87 12.18 -36.61
N ASP A 758 -17.94 12.71 -36.02
CA ASP A 758 -17.94 13.29 -34.67
C ASP A 758 -18.01 12.21 -33.57
N LEU A 759 -18.33 10.97 -33.92
CA LEU A 759 -18.37 9.83 -33.00
C LEU A 759 -17.10 8.98 -33.09
N ASP A 760 -16.49 8.72 -31.93
CA ASP A 760 -15.45 7.70 -31.79
C ASP A 760 -16.04 6.35 -31.37
N THR A 761 -17.20 6.37 -30.68
CA THR A 761 -17.90 5.17 -30.22
C THR A 761 -19.42 5.33 -30.33
N PHE A 762 -20.14 4.21 -30.45
CA PHE A 762 -21.60 4.14 -30.26
C PHE A 762 -22.00 2.72 -29.87
N GLY A 763 -23.10 2.58 -29.14
CA GLY A 763 -23.58 1.30 -28.61
C GLY A 763 -24.88 0.81 -29.26
N HIS A 764 -25.14 -0.48 -29.11
CA HIS A 764 -26.35 -1.13 -29.59
C HIS A 764 -26.93 -2.04 -28.49
N LEU A 765 -28.21 -1.87 -28.19
CA LEU A 765 -28.94 -2.65 -27.20
C LEU A 765 -29.42 -3.98 -27.79
N THR A 766 -29.74 -4.92 -26.92
CA THR A 766 -30.38 -6.19 -27.30
C THR A 766 -31.46 -6.55 -26.30
N GLU A 767 -32.51 -7.22 -26.77
CA GLU A 767 -33.61 -7.72 -25.94
C GLU A 767 -33.25 -9.04 -25.24
N ASN A 768 -32.19 -9.72 -25.68
CA ASN A 768 -31.76 -10.99 -25.11
C ASN A 768 -30.55 -10.78 -24.17
N PRO A 769 -30.72 -10.92 -22.84
CA PRO A 769 -29.63 -10.73 -21.87
C PRO A 769 -28.43 -11.66 -22.09
N SER A 770 -28.66 -12.86 -22.66
CA SER A 770 -27.58 -13.83 -22.95
C SER A 770 -26.71 -13.38 -24.13
N HIS A 771 -27.19 -12.43 -24.94
CA HIS A 771 -26.51 -11.86 -26.09
C HIS A 771 -26.04 -10.41 -25.83
N ARG A 772 -26.12 -9.91 -24.59
CA ARG A 772 -25.81 -8.51 -24.25
C ARG A 772 -24.44 -8.02 -24.72
N GLY A 773 -23.46 -8.92 -24.82
CA GLY A 773 -22.10 -8.61 -25.28
C GLY A 773 -21.88 -8.78 -26.78
N GLU A 774 -22.90 -9.18 -27.55
CA GLU A 774 -22.81 -9.40 -29.00
C GLU A 774 -22.92 -8.07 -29.76
N PHE A 775 -21.82 -7.59 -30.33
CA PHE A 775 -21.76 -6.35 -31.13
C PHE A 775 -22.33 -5.12 -30.41
N PHE A 776 -22.24 -5.11 -29.08
CA PHE A 776 -22.87 -4.11 -28.22
C PHE A 776 -22.20 -2.72 -28.29
N LEU A 777 -20.95 -2.65 -28.73
CA LEU A 777 -20.14 -1.43 -28.80
C LEU A 777 -19.33 -1.40 -30.09
N PHE A 778 -19.36 -0.25 -30.77
CA PHE A 778 -18.65 0.01 -32.01
C PHE A 778 -17.59 1.09 -31.82
N TYR A 779 -16.40 0.86 -32.38
CA TYR A 779 -15.33 1.86 -32.47
C TYR A 779 -15.20 2.38 -33.90
N SER A 780 -15.37 3.68 -34.05
CA SER A 780 -15.07 4.43 -35.27
C SER A 780 -13.57 4.69 -35.33
N TYR A 781 -12.91 4.03 -36.27
CA TYR A 781 -11.49 4.21 -36.53
C TYR A 781 -11.22 5.17 -37.70
N ALA A 782 -12.28 5.79 -38.25
CA ALA A 782 -12.19 6.66 -39.43
C ALA A 782 -11.16 7.80 -39.27
N THR A 783 -11.03 8.35 -38.07
CA THR A 783 -10.13 9.47 -37.74
C THR A 783 -8.67 9.04 -37.55
N VAL A 784 -8.41 7.75 -37.29
CA VAL A 784 -7.09 7.27 -36.85
C VAL A 784 -6.50 6.15 -37.71
N ALA A 785 -7.32 5.34 -38.38
CA ALA A 785 -6.83 4.20 -39.16
C ALA A 785 -6.28 4.55 -40.54
N GLY A 786 -6.59 5.76 -41.05
CA GLY A 786 -6.24 6.19 -42.41
C GLY A 786 -7.25 5.80 -43.48
N GLY A 787 -8.38 5.18 -43.10
CA GLY A 787 -9.47 4.80 -44.00
C GLY A 787 -10.78 4.55 -43.24
N PRO A 788 -11.90 4.33 -43.96
CA PRO A 788 -13.24 4.10 -43.39
C PRO A 788 -13.34 2.74 -42.70
N LEU A 789 -12.80 2.66 -41.48
CA LEU A 789 -12.74 1.44 -40.69
C LEU A 789 -13.66 1.55 -39.47
N LEU A 790 -14.48 0.51 -39.27
CA LEU A 790 -15.33 0.34 -38.09
C LEU A 790 -14.99 -0.99 -37.41
N MET A 791 -15.03 -1.04 -36.08
CA MET A 791 -14.87 -2.28 -35.32
C MET A 791 -16.06 -2.52 -34.40
N ALA A 792 -16.67 -3.71 -34.48
CA ALA A 792 -17.67 -4.17 -33.53
C ALA A 792 -17.02 -5.06 -32.45
N LEU A 793 -17.39 -4.87 -31.18
CA LEU A 793 -16.84 -5.62 -30.05
C LEU A 793 -17.76 -6.76 -29.63
N VAL A 794 -17.17 -7.88 -29.20
CA VAL A 794 -17.90 -9.06 -28.71
C VAL A 794 -17.35 -9.49 -27.35
N ALA A 795 -18.12 -9.29 -26.28
CA ALA A 795 -17.74 -9.51 -24.88
C ALA A 795 -18.67 -10.51 -24.16
N GLY A 796 -18.36 -10.81 -22.89
CA GLY A 796 -19.21 -11.66 -22.05
C GLY A 796 -19.42 -13.08 -22.60
N GLU A 797 -20.61 -13.64 -22.39
CA GLU A 797 -20.97 -14.98 -22.89
C GLU A 797 -20.94 -15.06 -24.42
N ALA A 798 -21.34 -13.98 -25.10
CA ALA A 798 -21.32 -13.88 -26.55
C ALA A 798 -19.91 -14.10 -27.12
N ALA A 799 -18.85 -13.65 -26.43
CA ALA A 799 -17.46 -13.83 -26.89
C ALA A 799 -17.05 -15.31 -26.99
N HIS A 800 -17.60 -16.17 -26.12
CA HIS A 800 -17.34 -17.61 -26.14
C HIS A 800 -18.06 -18.30 -27.30
N ASN A 801 -19.35 -17.99 -27.50
CA ASN A 801 -20.14 -18.52 -28.63
C ASN A 801 -19.58 -18.03 -29.97
N PHE A 802 -19.04 -16.80 -29.98
CA PHE A 802 -18.45 -16.19 -31.14
C PHE A 802 -17.25 -16.97 -31.69
N GLU A 803 -16.45 -17.65 -30.85
CA GLU A 803 -15.28 -18.42 -31.30
C GLU A 803 -15.63 -19.51 -32.34
N THR A 804 -16.84 -20.06 -32.29
CA THR A 804 -17.33 -21.07 -33.24
C THR A 804 -18.22 -20.50 -34.36
N THR A 805 -18.55 -19.21 -34.30
CA THR A 805 -19.41 -18.55 -35.30
C THR A 805 -18.65 -18.37 -36.63
N PRO A 806 -19.23 -18.69 -37.80
CA PRO A 806 -18.59 -18.40 -39.08
C PRO A 806 -18.35 -16.89 -39.29
N PRO A 807 -17.19 -16.46 -39.84
CA PRO A 807 -16.93 -15.04 -40.09
C PRO A 807 -17.94 -14.35 -41.00
N THR A 808 -18.55 -15.08 -41.95
CA THR A 808 -19.61 -14.57 -42.82
C THR A 808 -20.83 -14.16 -42.03
N ASP A 809 -21.27 -15.04 -41.11
CA ASP A 809 -22.48 -14.86 -40.33
C ASP A 809 -22.31 -13.73 -39.32
N ALA A 810 -21.11 -13.64 -38.72
CA ALA A 810 -20.71 -12.52 -37.88
C ALA A 810 -20.81 -11.17 -38.61
N VAL A 811 -20.24 -11.08 -39.81
CA VAL A 811 -20.28 -9.85 -40.61
C VAL A 811 -21.70 -9.53 -41.05
N SER A 812 -22.49 -10.52 -41.47
CA SER A 812 -23.90 -10.33 -41.81
C SER A 812 -24.71 -9.80 -40.62
N SER A 813 -24.48 -10.32 -39.42
CA SER A 813 -25.17 -9.87 -38.20
C SER A 813 -24.81 -8.41 -37.88
N VAL A 814 -23.54 -8.05 -38.01
CA VAL A 814 -23.10 -6.66 -37.81
C VAL A 814 -23.71 -5.73 -38.86
N LEU A 815 -23.74 -6.14 -40.14
CA LEU A 815 -24.35 -5.34 -41.21
C LEU A 815 -25.86 -5.17 -41.00
N GLN A 816 -26.55 -6.17 -40.48
CA GLN A 816 -27.97 -6.05 -40.15
C GLN A 816 -28.22 -4.96 -39.09
N ILE A 817 -27.37 -4.91 -38.05
CA ILE A 817 -27.42 -3.85 -37.03
C ILE A 817 -27.17 -2.48 -37.67
N LEU A 818 -26.10 -2.34 -38.46
CA LEU A 818 -25.74 -1.07 -39.08
C LEU A 818 -26.81 -0.58 -40.06
N ARG A 819 -27.39 -1.46 -40.87
CA ARG A 819 -28.50 -1.14 -41.77
C ARG A 819 -29.74 -0.69 -40.99
N GLY A 820 -30.08 -1.40 -39.92
CA GLY A 820 -31.18 -1.02 -39.03
C GLY A 820 -31.02 0.38 -38.43
N ILE A 821 -29.80 0.77 -38.06
CA ILE A 821 -29.51 2.11 -37.53
C ILE A 821 -29.60 3.18 -38.63
N TYR A 822 -28.92 2.99 -39.76
CA TYR A 822 -28.63 4.08 -40.71
C TYR A 822 -29.60 4.18 -41.90
N GLU A 823 -30.14 3.07 -42.42
CA GLU A 823 -31.04 3.11 -43.59
C GLU A 823 -32.35 3.85 -43.32
N PRO A 824 -32.99 3.73 -42.13
CA PRO A 824 -34.18 4.53 -41.81
C PRO A 824 -33.92 6.04 -41.78
N GLN A 825 -32.67 6.46 -41.61
CA GLN A 825 -32.24 7.86 -41.64
C GLN A 825 -31.90 8.34 -43.07
N GLY A 826 -32.11 7.49 -44.08
CA GLY A 826 -31.78 7.78 -45.49
C GLY A 826 -30.31 7.62 -45.82
N VAL A 827 -29.53 6.92 -44.99
CA VAL A 827 -28.11 6.66 -45.20
C VAL A 827 -27.91 5.22 -45.69
N GLU A 828 -27.42 5.07 -46.91
CA GLU A 828 -27.11 3.76 -47.49
C GLU A 828 -25.88 3.13 -46.80
N VAL A 829 -26.02 1.87 -46.35
CA VAL A 829 -24.91 1.12 -45.73
C VAL A 829 -24.29 0.15 -46.75
N PRO A 830 -23.09 0.45 -47.29
CA PRO A 830 -22.44 -0.42 -48.26
C PRO A 830 -21.90 -1.71 -47.63
N ASP A 831 -21.69 -2.73 -48.46
CA ASP A 831 -20.96 -3.92 -48.04
C ASP A 831 -19.47 -3.59 -47.75
N PRO A 832 -18.83 -4.28 -46.79
CA PRO A 832 -17.43 -4.04 -46.47
C PRO A 832 -16.52 -4.59 -47.57
N LEU A 833 -15.51 -3.80 -47.95
CA LEU A 833 -14.44 -4.17 -48.87
C LEU A 833 -13.56 -5.30 -48.33
N GLN A 834 -13.38 -5.32 -47.01
CA GLN A 834 -12.66 -6.37 -46.30
C GLN A 834 -13.16 -6.47 -44.85
N SER A 835 -13.24 -7.68 -44.32
CA SER A 835 -13.59 -7.93 -42.92
C SER A 835 -12.63 -8.91 -42.25
N VAL A 836 -12.46 -8.78 -40.93
CA VAL A 836 -11.63 -9.66 -40.10
C VAL A 836 -12.30 -9.89 -38.76
N CYS A 837 -12.55 -11.15 -38.42
CA CYS A 837 -13.02 -11.55 -37.09
C CYS A 837 -11.84 -12.10 -36.26
N THR A 838 -11.70 -11.66 -35.01
CA THR A 838 -10.69 -12.22 -34.11
C THR A 838 -11.19 -13.48 -33.41
N ARG A 839 -10.22 -14.31 -33.01
CA ARG A 839 -10.42 -15.61 -32.35
C ARG A 839 -9.35 -15.80 -31.27
N TRP A 840 -9.37 -14.95 -30.24
CA TRP A 840 -8.32 -14.95 -29.22
C TRP A 840 -8.37 -16.17 -28.30
N GLY A 841 -9.54 -16.78 -28.11
CA GLY A 841 -9.75 -17.95 -27.28
C GLY A 841 -9.17 -19.22 -27.90
N THR A 842 -9.28 -19.38 -29.22
CA THR A 842 -8.71 -20.52 -29.97
C THR A 842 -7.28 -20.27 -30.47
N ASP A 843 -6.74 -19.06 -30.31
CA ASP A 843 -5.35 -18.76 -30.62
C ASP A 843 -4.40 -19.47 -29.67
N SER A 844 -3.68 -20.48 -30.18
CA SER A 844 -2.74 -21.33 -29.42
C SER A 844 -1.65 -20.60 -28.64
N PHE A 845 -1.32 -19.35 -28.98
CA PHE A 845 -0.29 -18.55 -28.30
C PHE A 845 -0.85 -17.52 -27.32
N SER A 846 -2.18 -17.41 -27.20
CA SER A 846 -2.85 -16.52 -26.26
C SER A 846 -3.82 -17.29 -25.36
N LEU A 847 -4.72 -18.07 -25.95
CA LEU A 847 -5.80 -18.82 -25.29
C LEU A 847 -6.71 -17.91 -24.44
N GLY A 848 -7.03 -16.74 -24.97
CA GLY A 848 -7.81 -15.69 -24.31
C GLY A 848 -7.25 -14.28 -24.57
N SER A 849 -7.92 -13.29 -23.97
CA SER A 849 -7.67 -11.86 -24.17
C SER A 849 -6.80 -11.28 -23.06
N TYR A 850 -7.28 -11.19 -21.81
CA TYR A 850 -6.50 -10.65 -20.68
C TYR A 850 -7.00 -11.17 -19.33
N SER A 851 -6.19 -11.02 -18.29
CA SER A 851 -6.50 -11.52 -16.95
C SER A 851 -7.53 -10.66 -16.20
N HIS A 852 -8.23 -11.27 -15.25
CA HIS A 852 -9.09 -10.58 -14.27
C HIS A 852 -9.04 -11.32 -12.94
N VAL A 853 -9.52 -10.69 -11.86
CA VAL A 853 -9.65 -11.35 -10.57
C VAL A 853 -10.95 -12.18 -10.56
N ALA A 854 -10.80 -13.50 -10.62
CA ALA A 854 -11.93 -14.41 -10.53
C ALA A 854 -12.35 -14.65 -9.07
N VAL A 855 -13.57 -15.15 -8.85
CA VAL A 855 -14.03 -15.62 -7.53
C VAL A 855 -12.99 -16.55 -6.89
N GLY A 856 -12.65 -16.30 -5.62
CA GLY A 856 -11.60 -17.01 -4.87
C GLY A 856 -10.15 -16.63 -5.20
N ALA A 857 -9.92 -15.71 -6.14
CA ALA A 857 -8.61 -15.11 -6.42
C ALA A 857 -8.48 -13.72 -5.78
N SER A 858 -7.26 -13.19 -5.72
CA SER A 858 -6.97 -11.85 -5.21
C SER A 858 -5.83 -11.17 -5.97
N GLY A 859 -5.60 -9.89 -5.68
CA GLY A 859 -4.42 -9.15 -6.16
C GLY A 859 -3.08 -9.83 -5.86
N ASP A 860 -2.98 -10.54 -4.73
CA ASP A 860 -1.75 -11.22 -4.33
C ASP A 860 -1.36 -12.33 -5.32
N ASP A 861 -2.31 -12.91 -6.06
CA ASP A 861 -2.03 -13.93 -7.07
C ASP A 861 -1.21 -13.38 -8.26
N TYR A 862 -1.37 -12.09 -8.59
CA TYR A 862 -0.51 -11.40 -9.57
C TYR A 862 0.93 -11.28 -9.07
N ASP A 863 1.10 -10.91 -7.80
CA ASP A 863 2.42 -10.76 -7.17
C ASP A 863 3.13 -12.12 -7.05
N ILE A 864 2.40 -13.18 -6.70
CA ILE A 864 2.90 -14.56 -6.68
C ILE A 864 3.35 -14.99 -8.08
N LEU A 865 2.55 -14.68 -9.11
CA LEU A 865 2.90 -15.03 -10.48
C LEU A 865 4.17 -14.30 -10.96
N ALA A 866 4.45 -13.09 -10.45
CA ALA A 866 5.66 -12.33 -10.73
C ALA A 866 6.95 -12.90 -10.08
N GLU A 867 6.84 -13.66 -8.98
CA GLU A 867 8.01 -14.16 -8.22
C GLU A 867 9.00 -14.95 -9.11
N SER A 868 10.30 -14.68 -9.01
CA SER A 868 11.30 -15.48 -9.73
C SER A 868 11.53 -16.84 -9.06
N VAL A 869 11.95 -17.85 -9.82
CA VAL A 869 12.21 -19.21 -9.33
C VAL A 869 13.62 -19.68 -9.69
N GLY A 870 14.06 -20.75 -9.01
CA GLY A 870 15.39 -21.33 -9.21
C GLY A 870 16.55 -20.41 -8.78
N ASP A 871 16.38 -19.66 -7.69
CA ASP A 871 17.36 -18.65 -7.22
C ASP A 871 17.61 -17.53 -8.25
N GLY A 872 16.54 -17.02 -8.86
CA GLY A 872 16.60 -15.99 -9.90
C GLY A 872 17.22 -16.51 -11.19
N ARG A 873 16.81 -17.70 -11.63
CA ARG A 873 17.16 -18.28 -12.94
C ARG A 873 16.02 -18.14 -13.93
N LEU A 874 14.78 -18.24 -13.46
CA LEU A 874 13.58 -18.08 -14.28
C LEU A 874 12.71 -16.97 -13.69
N PHE A 875 12.40 -15.98 -14.51
CA PHE A 875 11.62 -14.79 -14.19
C PHE A 875 10.29 -14.78 -14.96
N PHE A 876 9.32 -13.99 -14.50
CA PHE A 876 7.99 -13.89 -15.10
C PHE A 876 7.58 -12.42 -15.26
N ALA A 877 7.21 -12.05 -16.49
CA ALA A 877 6.65 -10.74 -16.82
C ALA A 877 5.42 -10.90 -17.71
N GLY A 878 4.69 -9.81 -17.94
CA GLY A 878 3.41 -9.81 -18.66
C GLY A 878 2.31 -9.17 -17.83
N GLU A 879 1.19 -8.83 -18.47
CA GLU A 879 0.07 -8.16 -17.80
C GLU A 879 -0.45 -8.95 -16.59
N ALA A 880 -0.45 -10.29 -16.66
CA ALA A 880 -0.86 -11.15 -15.55
C ALA A 880 0.14 -11.21 -14.37
N THR A 881 1.19 -10.40 -14.37
CA THR A 881 2.23 -10.36 -13.33
C THR A 881 2.33 -9.01 -12.63
N THR A 882 1.30 -8.15 -12.76
CA THR A 882 1.26 -6.85 -12.09
C THR A 882 -0.10 -6.65 -11.44
N ARG A 883 -0.10 -6.50 -10.12
CA ARG A 883 -1.32 -6.22 -9.34
C ARG A 883 -1.92 -4.85 -9.66
N ARG A 884 -1.08 -3.86 -9.97
CA ARG A 884 -1.48 -2.45 -10.12
C ARG A 884 -1.99 -2.08 -11.51
N TYR A 885 -1.58 -2.83 -12.53
CA TYR A 885 -1.88 -2.54 -13.92
C TYR A 885 -2.15 -3.83 -14.70
N PRO A 886 -3.01 -4.73 -14.20
CA PRO A 886 -3.33 -5.97 -14.89
C PRO A 886 -4.03 -5.68 -16.23
N ALA A 887 -4.13 -6.66 -17.12
CA ALA A 887 -4.83 -6.57 -18.40
C ALA A 887 -4.37 -5.51 -19.43
N THR A 888 -3.52 -4.55 -19.07
CA THR A 888 -3.19 -3.42 -19.93
C THR A 888 -1.88 -3.61 -20.71
N MET A 889 -1.77 -2.86 -21.83
CA MET A 889 -0.54 -2.78 -22.61
C MET A 889 0.62 -2.17 -21.80
N HIS A 890 0.35 -1.12 -21.03
CA HIS A 890 1.37 -0.45 -20.23
C HIS A 890 1.81 -1.31 -19.05
N GLY A 891 0.91 -2.08 -18.43
CA GLY A 891 1.26 -3.05 -17.40
C GLY A 891 2.22 -4.13 -17.92
N ALA A 892 1.95 -4.66 -19.11
CA ALA A 892 2.89 -5.57 -19.77
C ALA A 892 4.26 -4.92 -20.00
N PHE A 893 4.32 -3.68 -20.50
CA PHE A 893 5.57 -2.96 -20.70
C PHE A 893 6.36 -2.78 -19.38
N ILE A 894 5.69 -2.31 -18.31
CA ILE A 894 6.31 -2.04 -17.01
C ILE A 894 6.89 -3.32 -16.38
N THR A 895 6.16 -4.43 -16.44
CA THR A 895 6.65 -5.71 -15.92
C THR A 895 7.89 -6.22 -16.66
N GLY A 896 7.99 -5.96 -17.96
CA GLY A 896 9.21 -6.24 -18.74
C GLY A 896 10.43 -5.48 -18.22
N VAL A 897 10.28 -4.17 -18.00
CA VAL A 897 11.33 -3.32 -17.42
C VAL A 897 11.69 -3.75 -16.00
N ARG A 898 10.68 -4.06 -15.17
CA ARG A 898 10.85 -4.59 -13.81
C ARG A 898 11.72 -5.85 -13.80
N GLU A 899 11.39 -6.83 -14.63
CA GLU A 899 12.15 -8.08 -14.65
C GLU A 899 13.55 -7.92 -15.24
N ALA A 900 13.75 -7.02 -16.19
CA ALA A 900 15.10 -6.69 -16.67
C ALA A 900 15.98 -6.13 -15.54
N ALA A 901 15.43 -5.27 -14.67
CA ALA A 901 16.11 -4.77 -13.49
C ALA A 901 16.41 -5.89 -12.47
N ASN A 902 15.45 -6.78 -12.21
CA ASN A 902 15.64 -7.94 -11.33
C ASN A 902 16.72 -8.90 -11.85
N ILE A 903 16.72 -9.19 -13.16
CA ILE A 903 17.74 -10.01 -13.83
C ILE A 903 19.12 -9.37 -13.66
N ASN A 904 19.24 -8.05 -13.84
CA ASN A 904 20.48 -7.33 -13.61
C ASN A 904 20.97 -7.50 -12.16
N ILE A 905 20.09 -7.31 -11.16
CA ILE A 905 20.41 -7.48 -9.74
C ILE A 905 20.91 -8.90 -9.44
N HIS A 906 20.21 -9.93 -9.93
CA HIS A 906 20.60 -11.33 -9.72
C HIS A 906 21.92 -11.69 -10.41
N ALA A 907 22.14 -11.19 -11.63
CA ALA A 907 23.41 -11.39 -12.34
C ALA A 907 24.59 -10.77 -11.58
N THR A 908 24.45 -9.52 -11.12
CA THR A 908 25.48 -8.84 -10.33
C THR A 908 25.72 -9.51 -8.97
N ALA A 909 24.66 -9.96 -8.29
CA ALA A 909 24.77 -10.70 -7.04
C ALA A 909 25.49 -12.05 -7.21
N ARG A 910 25.27 -12.76 -8.33
CA ARG A 910 26.02 -13.98 -8.66
C ARG A 910 27.48 -13.69 -8.95
N ALA A 911 27.77 -12.70 -9.79
CA ALA A 911 29.14 -12.32 -10.15
C ALA A 911 29.99 -11.92 -8.92
N THR A 912 29.37 -11.30 -7.91
CA THR A 912 30.04 -10.92 -6.65
C THR A 912 30.28 -12.10 -5.71
N LYS A 913 29.39 -13.09 -5.67
CA LYS A 913 29.56 -14.31 -4.86
C LYS A 913 30.63 -15.26 -5.43
N THR A 914 30.86 -15.27 -6.75
CA THR A 914 31.91 -16.11 -7.38
C THR A 914 33.34 -15.75 -6.94
N LYS A 915 33.57 -14.58 -6.34
CA LYS A 915 34.88 -14.18 -5.79
C LYS A 915 35.23 -14.81 -4.43
N VAL A 916 34.36 -15.61 -3.84
CA VAL A 916 34.62 -16.29 -2.56
C VAL A 916 34.61 -17.81 -2.76
N VAL A 917 35.73 -18.45 -2.42
CA VAL A 917 35.92 -19.91 -2.46
C VAL A 917 34.84 -20.63 -1.66
N LYS A 918 34.29 -21.70 -2.26
CA LYS A 918 33.16 -22.51 -1.80
C LYS A 918 33.32 -23.05 -0.38
N SER A 919 32.23 -22.98 0.40
CA SER A 919 31.85 -23.95 1.43
C SER A 919 30.32 -24.16 1.38
N PRO A 920 29.79 -25.35 1.74
CA PRO A 920 28.52 -25.85 1.21
C PRO A 920 27.29 -25.18 1.83
N SER A 921 26.26 -25.06 1.00
CA SER A 921 24.98 -24.40 1.25
C SER A 921 24.11 -25.14 2.27
N THR A 922 23.57 -24.40 3.24
CA THR A 922 22.49 -24.83 4.14
C THR A 922 21.13 -24.46 3.55
N ASN A 923 20.34 -25.48 3.22
CA ASN A 923 19.02 -25.37 2.60
C ASN A 923 17.93 -25.24 3.69
N ALA A 924 17.32 -24.06 3.84
CA ALA A 924 16.37 -23.73 4.91
C ALA A 924 15.05 -24.55 4.86
N GLN A 925 14.66 -25.02 3.68
CA GLN A 925 13.42 -25.79 3.50
C GLN A 925 13.49 -27.21 4.11
N ALA A 926 14.68 -27.81 4.16
CA ALA A 926 14.87 -29.16 4.71
C ALA A 926 14.74 -29.20 6.24
N CYS A 927 15.11 -28.11 6.94
CA CYS A 927 15.08 -28.07 8.40
C CYS A 927 13.66 -27.92 8.99
N ALA A 928 12.66 -27.52 8.19
CA ALA A 928 11.27 -27.41 8.65
C ALA A 928 10.62 -28.79 8.82
N THR A 929 10.72 -29.64 7.78
CA THR A 929 10.22 -31.02 7.82
C THR A 929 10.94 -31.85 8.89
N LEU A 930 12.24 -31.64 9.06
CA LEU A 930 13.04 -32.34 10.07
C LEU A 930 12.62 -32.03 11.50
N LEU A 931 12.23 -30.80 11.79
CA LEU A 931 11.81 -30.45 13.15
C LEU A 931 10.48 -31.12 13.52
N VAL A 932 9.54 -31.17 12.57
CA VAL A 932 8.26 -31.86 12.75
C VAL A 932 8.48 -33.34 13.06
N ASP A 933 9.37 -34.01 12.32
CA ASP A 933 9.70 -35.42 12.55
C ASP A 933 10.38 -35.66 13.90
N LEU A 934 11.28 -34.76 14.32
CA LEU A 934 11.95 -34.86 15.61
C LEU A 934 10.94 -34.79 16.78
N PHE A 935 9.93 -33.92 16.69
CA PHE A 935 8.88 -33.77 17.72
C PHE A 935 7.80 -34.86 17.70
N ARG A 936 7.85 -35.83 16.78
CA ARG A 936 7.03 -37.06 16.88
C ARG A 936 7.45 -37.95 18.06
N GLN A 937 8.69 -37.82 18.52
CA GLN A 937 9.24 -38.50 19.70
C GLN A 937 10.08 -37.51 20.53
N PRO A 938 9.43 -36.68 21.37
CA PRO A 938 10.15 -35.75 22.23
C PRO A 938 10.92 -36.49 23.33
N ASP A 939 12.01 -35.90 23.82
CA ASP A 939 12.80 -36.46 24.92
C ASP A 939 12.18 -36.16 26.30
N LEU A 940 11.42 -35.07 26.42
CA LEU A 940 10.61 -34.74 27.58
C LEU A 940 9.24 -34.21 27.13
N GLU A 941 8.19 -34.55 27.88
CA GLU A 941 6.84 -34.07 27.62
C GLU A 941 6.10 -33.85 28.95
N PHE A 942 5.49 -32.68 29.11
CA PHE A 942 4.73 -32.31 30.30
C PHE A 942 3.75 -31.17 29.97
N GLY A 943 2.46 -31.35 30.26
CA GLY A 943 1.42 -30.40 29.86
C GLY A 943 1.43 -30.14 28.35
N SER A 944 1.30 -28.88 27.95
CA SER A 944 1.43 -28.40 26.57
C SER A 944 2.88 -28.29 26.04
N PHE A 945 3.89 -28.79 26.77
CA PHE A 945 5.30 -28.61 26.45
C PHE A 945 5.95 -29.93 26.00
N SER A 946 6.67 -29.89 24.88
CA SER A 946 7.51 -30.99 24.39
C SER A 946 8.94 -30.48 24.15
N VAL A 947 9.96 -31.22 24.61
CA VAL A 947 11.37 -30.81 24.46
C VAL A 947 12.17 -31.89 23.73
N ILE A 948 13.12 -31.45 22.91
CA ILE A 948 14.14 -32.30 22.30
C ILE A 948 15.52 -31.80 22.71
N LEU A 949 16.35 -32.70 23.22
CA LEU A 949 17.67 -32.40 23.76
C LEU A 949 18.75 -32.69 22.69
N GLY A 950 19.65 -31.73 22.47
CA GLY A 950 20.83 -31.91 21.62
C GLY A 950 22.09 -32.25 22.40
N GLY A 951 22.99 -33.05 21.79
CA GLY A 951 24.31 -33.39 22.33
C GLY A 951 24.33 -34.58 23.30
N LYS A 952 25.54 -34.98 23.73
CA LYS A 952 25.77 -36.11 24.64
C LYS A 952 25.06 -35.89 25.99
N ALA A 953 24.51 -36.97 26.55
CA ALA A 953 23.51 -36.96 27.63
C ALA A 953 23.92 -36.30 28.97
N SER A 954 25.17 -35.87 29.16
CA SER A 954 25.70 -35.37 30.42
C SER A 954 26.08 -33.88 30.47
N ASP A 955 25.95 -33.11 29.38
CA ASP A 955 26.30 -31.68 29.40
C ASP A 955 25.07 -30.80 29.74
N PRO A 956 25.07 -30.09 30.89
CA PRO A 956 23.96 -29.23 31.30
C PRO A 956 23.78 -27.98 30.41
N LYS A 957 24.83 -27.56 29.68
CA LYS A 957 24.76 -26.43 28.73
C LYS A 957 24.35 -26.84 27.32
N SER A 958 24.08 -28.14 27.09
CA SER A 958 23.72 -28.61 25.76
C SER A 958 22.40 -27.99 25.29
N PRO A 959 22.28 -27.59 24.01
CA PRO A 959 21.10 -26.90 23.52
C PRO A 959 19.92 -27.87 23.42
N ALA A 960 18.73 -27.37 23.75
CA ALA A 960 17.45 -28.04 23.68
C ALA A 960 16.46 -27.20 22.87
N ILE A 961 15.58 -27.85 22.12
CA ILE A 961 14.49 -27.20 21.40
C ILE A 961 13.20 -27.50 22.14
N LEU A 962 12.52 -26.46 22.60
CA LEU A 962 11.19 -26.55 23.23
C LEU A 962 10.12 -26.24 22.17
N LYS A 963 9.03 -27.01 22.17
CA LYS A 963 7.76 -26.75 21.47
C LYS A 963 6.66 -26.59 22.52
N VAL A 964 5.85 -25.55 22.37
CA VAL A 964 4.65 -25.29 23.20
C VAL A 964 3.43 -25.32 22.29
N GLU A 965 2.42 -26.11 22.68
CA GLU A 965 1.14 -26.19 22.01
C GLU A 965 0.11 -25.25 22.68
N LEU A 966 -0.35 -24.25 21.94
CA LEU A 966 -1.34 -23.28 22.40
C LEU A 966 -2.68 -23.55 21.69
N GLY A 967 -3.75 -23.67 22.46
CA GLY A 967 -5.12 -23.82 21.94
C GLY A 967 -5.67 -25.25 21.80
N GLY A 968 -5.05 -26.26 22.44
CA GLY A 968 -5.59 -27.63 22.46
C GLY A 968 -6.73 -27.84 23.49
N PRO A 969 -7.61 -28.85 23.33
CA PRO A 969 -8.68 -29.11 24.29
C PRO A 969 -8.11 -29.47 25.67
N GLN A 970 -8.50 -28.69 26.69
CA GLN A 970 -8.19 -29.01 28.09
C GLN A 970 -8.76 -30.39 28.44
N LYS A 971 -7.91 -31.35 28.81
CA LYS A 971 -8.35 -32.58 29.50
C LYS A 971 -8.89 -32.18 30.87
N LYS A 972 -10.18 -31.84 30.96
CA LYS A 972 -10.85 -31.62 32.25
C LYS A 972 -11.18 -32.96 32.91
N SER A 973 -10.71 -33.09 34.13
CA SER A 973 -11.13 -34.08 35.12
C SER A 973 -12.65 -34.02 35.33
N ALA A 974 -13.27 -35.19 35.41
CA ALA A 974 -14.69 -35.37 35.65
C ALA A 974 -15.09 -34.94 37.07
N THR A 975 -16.04 -33.99 37.19
CA THR A 975 -17.10 -33.97 38.21
C THR A 975 -18.08 -32.81 37.98
N GLU A 976 -19.38 -33.11 38.15
CA GLU A 976 -20.56 -32.21 38.30
C GLU A 976 -21.08 -31.48 37.04
N GLY A 977 -22.37 -31.46 36.65
CA GLY A 977 -23.62 -32.01 37.21
C GLY A 977 -24.78 -31.00 37.02
N GLY A 978 -25.69 -31.22 36.04
CA GLY A 978 -27.01 -30.54 35.88
C GLY A 978 -27.02 -29.17 35.16
N LYS A 979 -28.08 -28.67 34.51
CA LYS A 979 -29.39 -29.16 33.99
C LYS A 979 -29.77 -28.25 32.79
N LYS A 980 -30.53 -28.78 31.82
CA LYS A 980 -30.99 -28.11 30.57
C LYS A 980 -32.17 -27.16 30.80
N GLU A 981 -32.21 -26.05 30.05
CA GLU A 981 -33.44 -25.42 29.54
C GLU A 981 -33.23 -24.87 28.11
N GLN A 982 -34.25 -25.05 27.26
CA GLN A 982 -34.28 -24.76 25.82
C GLN A 982 -34.91 -23.40 25.54
N HIS A 983 -34.19 -22.52 24.83
CA HIS A 983 -34.79 -21.47 24.00
C HIS A 983 -33.95 -21.29 22.71
N HIS A 984 -34.59 -21.47 21.55
CA HIS A 984 -33.98 -21.29 20.23
C HIS A 984 -33.81 -19.80 19.90
N SER A 985 -32.56 -19.37 19.68
CA SER A 985 -32.18 -18.05 19.16
C SER A 985 -30.81 -18.19 18.47
N ASN A 986 -30.59 -17.43 17.40
CA ASN A 986 -29.36 -17.37 16.57
C ASN A 986 -28.05 -17.14 17.35
N LYS A 987 -28.14 -16.89 18.66
CA LYS A 987 -27.03 -16.92 19.61
C LYS A 987 -26.37 -18.31 19.73
N SER A 988 -27.10 -19.41 19.55
CA SER A 988 -26.50 -20.76 19.63
C SER A 988 -25.65 -21.10 18.41
N LEU A 989 -26.00 -20.58 17.23
CA LEU A 989 -25.18 -20.74 16.02
C LEU A 989 -23.89 -19.93 16.14
N PHE A 990 -23.97 -18.72 16.69
CA PHE A 990 -22.79 -17.88 16.93
C PHE A 990 -21.88 -18.46 18.02
N GLN A 991 -22.44 -19.05 19.09
CA GLN A 991 -21.67 -19.79 20.10
C GLN A 991 -21.15 -21.14 19.58
N GLN A 992 -21.87 -21.84 18.70
CA GLN A 992 -21.37 -23.04 18.02
C GLN A 992 -20.26 -22.72 17.03
N LEU A 993 -20.34 -21.60 16.32
CA LEU A 993 -19.29 -21.11 15.42
C LEU A 993 -18.08 -20.62 16.19
N GLN A 994 -18.25 -19.92 17.33
CA GLN A 994 -17.15 -19.51 18.21
C GLN A 994 -16.50 -20.71 18.92
N SER A 995 -17.30 -21.74 19.24
CA SER A 995 -16.83 -23.05 19.72
C SER A 995 -16.08 -23.84 18.63
N HIS A 996 -16.53 -23.78 17.37
CA HIS A 996 -15.85 -24.40 16.22
C HIS A 996 -14.55 -23.65 15.86
N PHE A 997 -14.54 -22.32 15.96
CA PHE A 997 -13.40 -21.45 15.65
C PHE A 997 -12.22 -21.69 16.61
N ASN A 998 -12.50 -21.90 17.90
CA ASN A 998 -11.46 -22.23 18.88
C ASN A 998 -10.98 -23.69 18.83
N GLN A 999 -11.61 -24.55 18.02
CA GLN A 999 -11.30 -25.99 17.97
C GLN A 999 -10.42 -26.43 16.78
N GLN A 1000 -10.03 -25.54 15.86
CA GLN A 1000 -9.37 -25.98 14.61
C GLN A 1000 -8.00 -25.40 14.23
N GLN A 1001 -7.31 -24.64 15.08
CA GLN A 1001 -5.87 -24.38 14.84
C GLN A 1001 -5.05 -24.48 16.13
N GLN A 1002 -4.41 -25.64 16.33
CA GLN A 1002 -3.32 -25.79 17.30
C GLN A 1002 -2.14 -24.91 16.87
N LEU A 1003 -1.81 -23.90 17.66
CA LEU A 1003 -0.67 -23.02 17.40
C LEU A 1003 0.57 -23.59 18.09
N PHE A 1004 1.57 -23.98 17.29
CA PHE A 1004 2.87 -24.43 17.81
C PHE A 1004 3.88 -23.29 17.78
N VAL A 1005 4.38 -22.92 18.95
CA VAL A 1005 5.49 -21.98 19.13
C VAL A 1005 6.71 -22.70 19.72
N TYR A 1006 7.89 -22.18 19.44
CA TYR A 1006 9.16 -22.84 19.74
C TYR A 1006 10.14 -21.87 20.41
N THR A 1007 11.13 -22.41 21.12
CA THR A 1007 12.30 -21.64 21.58
C THR A 1007 13.51 -22.55 21.80
N LEU A 1008 14.68 -21.96 22.00
CA LEU A 1008 15.91 -22.67 22.38
C LEU A 1008 16.15 -22.51 23.88
N LEU A 1009 16.41 -23.61 24.56
CA LEU A 1009 16.78 -23.66 25.98
C LEU A 1009 18.12 -24.38 26.15
N SER A 1010 18.75 -24.27 27.31
CA SER A 1010 19.73 -25.27 27.73
C SER A 1010 19.02 -26.51 28.29
N ARG A 1011 19.72 -27.65 28.30
CA ARG A 1011 19.26 -28.89 28.92
C ARG A 1011 18.87 -28.68 30.38
N GLN A 1012 19.64 -27.89 31.12
CA GLN A 1012 19.33 -27.54 32.51
C GLN A 1012 18.03 -26.73 32.62
N GLN A 1013 17.85 -25.69 31.80
CA GLN A 1013 16.63 -24.87 31.80
C GLN A 1013 15.38 -25.69 31.44
N ALA A 1014 15.50 -26.64 30.52
CA ALA A 1014 14.40 -27.55 30.18
C ALA A 1014 14.01 -28.49 31.35
N MET A 1015 14.99 -28.92 32.15
CA MET A 1015 14.74 -29.74 33.35
C MET A 1015 14.13 -28.89 34.48
N GLU A 1016 14.61 -27.66 34.68
CA GLU A 1016 14.04 -26.72 35.65
C GLU A 1016 12.58 -26.38 35.31
N LEU A 1017 12.28 -26.13 34.03
CA LEU A 1017 10.93 -25.86 33.55
C LEU A 1017 9.95 -27.00 33.85
N ARG A 1018 10.42 -28.25 33.77
CA ARG A 1018 9.61 -29.43 34.06
C ARG A 1018 9.16 -29.48 35.53
N GLU A 1019 10.04 -29.06 36.44
CA GLU A 1019 9.82 -29.10 37.89
C GLU A 1019 8.96 -27.92 38.40
N VAL A 1020 8.70 -26.90 37.57
CA VAL A 1020 7.78 -25.80 37.92
C VAL A 1020 6.38 -26.35 38.17
N ARG A 1021 5.87 -26.09 39.38
CA ARG A 1021 4.51 -26.46 39.83
C ARG A 1021 3.53 -25.31 39.56
N GLY A 1022 2.25 -25.62 39.38
CA GLY A 1022 1.21 -24.61 39.12
C GLY A 1022 0.59 -24.65 37.71
N GLY A 1023 0.82 -25.72 36.95
CA GLY A 1023 0.22 -25.90 35.62
C GLY A 1023 0.93 -25.14 34.50
N ASP A 1024 0.32 -25.14 33.31
CA ASP A 1024 0.98 -24.63 32.10
C ASP A 1024 1.11 -23.10 32.07
N GLU A 1025 0.21 -22.37 32.75
CA GLU A 1025 0.32 -20.92 32.92
C GLU A 1025 1.55 -20.53 33.73
N MET A 1026 1.82 -21.20 34.85
CA MET A 1026 3.02 -20.93 35.65
C MET A 1026 4.31 -21.32 34.93
N ARG A 1027 4.28 -22.34 34.07
CA ARG A 1027 5.42 -22.71 33.21
C ARG A 1027 5.66 -21.68 32.10
N LEU A 1028 4.60 -21.17 31.48
CA LEU A 1028 4.67 -20.05 30.51
C LEU A 1028 5.22 -18.79 31.18
N HIS A 1029 4.73 -18.46 32.37
CA HIS A 1029 5.23 -17.33 33.15
C HIS A 1029 6.71 -17.53 33.51
N TYR A 1030 7.12 -18.71 33.98
CA TYR A 1030 8.53 -19.01 34.26
C TYR A 1030 9.41 -18.87 33.00
N LEU A 1031 8.94 -19.33 31.84
CA LEU A 1031 9.66 -19.15 30.57
C LEU A 1031 9.84 -17.68 30.20
N CYS A 1032 8.76 -16.90 30.20
CA CYS A 1032 8.78 -15.53 29.70
C CYS A 1032 9.37 -14.54 30.71
N GLU A 1033 8.99 -14.64 31.99
CA GLU A 1033 9.35 -13.66 33.01
C GLU A 1033 10.62 -14.06 33.79
N THR A 1034 10.84 -15.36 34.03
CA THR A 1034 12.01 -15.82 34.81
C THR A 1034 13.20 -16.17 33.93
N LEU A 1035 13.00 -16.96 32.87
CA LEU A 1035 14.06 -17.34 31.93
C LEU A 1035 14.28 -16.28 30.83
N GLY A 1036 13.34 -15.33 30.66
CA GLY A 1036 13.44 -14.26 29.67
C GLY A 1036 13.41 -14.75 28.22
N VAL A 1037 12.92 -15.97 27.97
CA VAL A 1037 12.97 -16.59 26.64
C VAL A 1037 11.72 -16.26 25.83
N LYS A 1038 11.93 -15.85 24.58
CA LYS A 1038 10.84 -15.55 23.65
C LYS A 1038 10.38 -16.82 22.95
N LEU A 1039 9.07 -17.02 22.92
CA LEU A 1039 8.43 -18.04 22.09
C LEU A 1039 8.23 -17.47 20.69
N VAL A 1040 8.63 -18.22 19.67
CA VAL A 1040 8.59 -17.80 18.28
C VAL A 1040 7.96 -18.87 17.40
N GLY A 1041 7.34 -18.48 16.29
CA GLY A 1041 6.98 -19.44 15.25
C GLY A 1041 8.23 -20.12 14.66
N ARG A 1042 8.08 -21.25 13.96
CA ARG A 1042 9.21 -22.03 13.41
C ARG A 1042 10.24 -21.17 12.64
N LYS A 1043 9.77 -20.20 11.84
CA LYS A 1043 10.65 -19.32 11.05
C LYS A 1043 11.46 -18.33 11.91
N GLY A 1044 11.05 -18.10 13.16
CA GLY A 1044 11.72 -17.21 14.11
C GLY A 1044 12.87 -17.84 14.91
N LEU A 1045 13.04 -19.17 14.88
CA LEU A 1045 14.13 -19.87 15.57
C LEU A 1045 15.53 -19.57 14.97
N GLY A 1046 15.58 -19.14 13.71
CA GLY A 1046 16.79 -18.68 13.04
C GLY A 1046 17.85 -19.76 12.72
N PRO A 1047 18.98 -19.36 12.09
CA PRO A 1047 20.01 -20.29 11.60
C PRO A 1047 20.71 -21.09 12.71
N GLY A 1048 20.80 -20.52 13.91
CA GLY A 1048 21.39 -21.19 15.08
C GLY A 1048 20.60 -22.44 15.48
N ALA A 1049 19.27 -22.38 15.43
CA ALA A 1049 18.42 -23.53 15.67
C ALA A 1049 18.50 -24.56 14.52
N ASP A 1050 18.63 -24.13 13.27
CA ASP A 1050 18.78 -25.04 12.12
C ASP A 1050 20.04 -25.90 12.26
N ALA A 1051 21.14 -25.34 12.78
CA ALA A 1051 22.35 -26.10 13.12
C ALA A 1051 22.11 -27.12 14.25
N VAL A 1052 21.34 -26.75 15.28
CA VAL A 1052 20.97 -27.65 16.38
C VAL A 1052 20.06 -28.78 15.88
N ILE A 1053 19.09 -28.49 15.01
CA ILE A 1053 18.18 -29.47 14.38
C ILE A 1053 18.98 -30.49 13.56
N ALA A 1054 19.93 -30.02 12.74
CA ALA A 1054 20.78 -30.89 11.94
C ALA A 1054 21.67 -31.79 12.82
N SER A 1055 22.22 -31.25 13.91
CA SER A 1055 23.03 -31.98 14.88
C SER A 1055 22.23 -33.08 15.59
N ILE A 1056 21.05 -32.76 16.12
CA ILE A 1056 20.15 -33.72 16.79
C ILE A 1056 19.77 -34.87 15.85
N LYS A 1057 19.49 -34.58 14.58
CA LYS A 1057 19.17 -35.60 13.58
C LYS A 1057 20.35 -36.55 13.33
N ALA A 1058 21.56 -36.00 13.21
CA ALA A 1058 22.77 -36.80 13.02
C ALA A 1058 23.00 -37.75 14.22
N ASP A 1059 22.82 -37.25 15.44
CA ASP A 1059 22.94 -38.04 16.67
C ASP A 1059 21.90 -39.16 16.75
N ARG A 1060 20.61 -38.87 16.51
CA ARG A 1060 19.52 -39.88 16.54
C ARG A 1060 19.69 -40.98 15.48
N ASN A 1061 20.24 -40.65 14.31
CA ASN A 1061 20.57 -41.65 13.29
C ASN A 1061 21.75 -42.54 13.69
N SER A 1062 22.75 -42.00 14.41
CA SER A 1062 23.87 -42.78 14.94
C SER A 1062 23.50 -43.72 16.10
N SER A 1063 22.42 -43.41 16.83
CA SER A 1063 21.88 -44.26 17.89
C SER A 1063 21.09 -45.46 17.35
N ARG A 1064 20.44 -45.33 16.19
CA ARG A 1064 19.67 -46.42 15.55
C ARG A 1064 20.56 -47.53 14.97
N THR A 1065 21.82 -47.24 14.66
CA THR A 1065 22.80 -48.26 14.25
C THR A 1065 23.44 -49.02 15.43
N LYS A 1066 23.11 -48.66 16.69
CA LYS A 1066 23.65 -49.31 17.90
C LYS A 1066 22.65 -50.18 18.67
N SER A 1067 21.40 -50.32 18.22
CA SER A 1067 20.42 -51.23 18.80
C SER A 1067 20.06 -52.38 17.86
N GLY A 1068 21.02 -53.30 17.66
CA GLY A 1068 20.75 -54.69 17.26
C GLY A 1068 20.67 -55.57 18.52
N PRO A 1069 19.94 -56.69 18.49
CA PRO A 1069 19.50 -57.40 19.70
C PRO A 1069 20.66 -57.93 20.53
N SER A 1070 20.59 -57.71 21.84
CA SER A 1070 21.43 -58.35 22.83
C SER A 1070 21.22 -59.87 22.79
N LYS A 1071 22.10 -60.59 22.08
CA LYS A 1071 22.28 -62.03 22.32
C LYS A 1071 23.25 -62.20 23.48
N LEU A 1072 22.71 -62.58 24.64
CA LEU A 1072 23.47 -63.29 25.67
C LEU A 1072 24.27 -64.41 24.99
N ARG A 1073 25.59 -64.42 25.18
CA ARG A 1073 26.39 -65.64 25.03
C ARG A 1073 27.16 -65.89 26.32
N VAL A 1074 26.59 -66.80 27.09
CA VAL A 1074 27.19 -67.49 28.23
C VAL A 1074 28.51 -68.14 27.79
N ARG A 1075 29.59 -67.88 28.51
CA ARG A 1075 30.83 -68.66 28.46
C ARG A 1075 30.63 -69.93 29.28
N VAL A 1076 30.61 -71.09 28.62
CA VAL A 1076 30.99 -72.37 29.24
C VAL A 1076 32.05 -73.03 28.36
N SER A 1077 33.15 -73.39 28.99
CA SER A 1077 34.32 -74.08 28.45
C SER A 1077 34.07 -75.55 28.13
N LYS A 1078 34.71 -76.08 27.06
CA LYS A 1078 35.45 -77.37 26.92
C LYS A 1078 35.49 -77.83 25.44
N PRO A 1079 36.32 -78.81 25.03
CA PRO A 1079 37.74 -78.71 24.67
C PRO A 1079 38.01 -78.98 23.16
N GLN A 1080 39.26 -78.76 22.72
CA GLN A 1080 39.85 -79.26 21.45
C GLN A 1080 39.82 -80.82 21.33
N PRO A 1081 40.28 -81.44 20.21
CA PRO A 1081 40.15 -81.15 18.78
C PRO A 1081 39.84 -82.44 17.94
N SER A 1082 39.48 -82.33 16.65
CA SER A 1082 39.98 -83.27 15.61
C SER A 1082 39.50 -82.96 14.18
N ALA A 1083 40.49 -82.86 13.29
CA ALA A 1083 40.60 -83.46 11.96
C ALA A 1083 39.59 -83.16 10.82
N LYS A 1084 40.17 -82.59 9.76
CA LYS A 1084 40.14 -83.03 8.34
C LYS A 1084 38.80 -83.50 7.76
N SER A 1085 38.32 -82.76 6.76
CA SER A 1085 38.50 -83.06 5.32
C SER A 1085 38.02 -81.88 4.49
#